data_AF-A0A3M0WDK0-F1
#
_entry.id   AF-A0A3M0WDK0-F1
#
_cell.length_a   1.000
_cell.length_b   1.000
_cell.length_c   1.000
_cell.angle_alpha   90.00
_cell.angle_beta   90.00
_cell.angle_gamma   90.00
#
_symmetry.space_group_name_H-M   'P 1'
#
loop_
_entity.id
_entity.type
_entity.pdbx_description
1 polymer ?
#
loop_
_entity_poly.entity_id
_entity_poly.type
_entity_poly.pdbx_seq_one_letter_code
_entity_poly.pdbx_strand_id
1 'polypeptide(L)'
;MIIRKEHAFALLNAKAQEEKGLACQVTIEAEEAPYAELELQNLLEQGSSPIEYTLTYWGRNLVYLMEEMIKKGLIKHPSEWDDRFRWIGSEVIAMIDAAIKSGGLTGEETFEALKERGFAEEKHEEKRGWFKEINEYAKAVYDIYQKAKPRLEISRELGKYIASMPPGPAETKMLPEHGRFPLLLESMRLISFSVPNSDVYTLSGLGQAVQKTVQTMAPSLETVINEDYMYALLKVLDHGIEGLTTQEAEVLEELAFIDSEGNILPAGEHLLEVYKLWSERTYRPVKTFNLETLDEELLIGIEKVWEKNKENPEIVPTAEEIVHYLMEKPLKEYKHLIGFYGRMINQAMGYQKKEELKKKWSELFSIEELFKHFWEKGNEWYEKLYDTVKESLYSLEAFNLIKSEIDEKTGKTVYRLTQYGKEVLKDIKEKGVREITATGVKAVTITKTEFGAPNYHWYEEGVKEHLVGGGYPTKSGQLYENLAYNIKRLPHITRFELMVLHKIPEYGMFLDDLFKEFDETLKEEVQYAVNKLEARYILDVLPNNGIVLTEPGKLIKRALSGVPEGIANPINPVMVRILQALKEVGNLYVKESRVRILPKNWEEAIKLSGLDKETFEKEIAVARLAGFIGRTSIHESGLEILKAVDLLNK
;
A
#
# COMPACT_ATOMS: atom_id res chain seq x y z
N MET A 1 4.81 -18.49 -9.27
CA MET A 1 5.42 -19.08 -10.47
C MET A 1 6.91 -18.90 -10.36
N ILE A 2 7.64 -19.98 -10.56
CA ILE A 2 9.08 -20.11 -10.44
C ILE A 2 9.57 -21.04 -11.55
N ILE A 3 10.45 -20.53 -12.41
CA ILE A 3 11.12 -21.31 -13.46
C ILE A 3 12.61 -21.10 -13.31
N ARG A 4 13.28 -22.17 -12.88
CA ARG A 4 14.73 -22.32 -12.83
C ARG A 4 15.17 -23.28 -13.93
N LYS A 5 16.48 -23.51 -14.02
CA LYS A 5 17.08 -24.46 -14.95
C LYS A 5 16.40 -25.83 -14.99
N GLU A 6 16.19 -26.46 -13.84
CA GLU A 6 15.54 -27.78 -13.74
C GLU A 6 14.09 -27.77 -14.24
N HIS A 7 13.33 -26.72 -13.93
CA HIS A 7 11.97 -26.53 -14.41
C HIS A 7 11.94 -26.36 -15.94
N ALA A 8 12.86 -25.56 -16.48
CA ALA A 8 12.98 -25.36 -17.91
C ALA A 8 13.32 -26.68 -18.63
N PHE A 9 14.20 -27.50 -18.05
CA PHE A 9 14.48 -28.84 -18.58
C PHE A 9 13.26 -29.77 -18.52
N ALA A 10 12.53 -29.78 -17.40
CA ALA A 10 11.31 -30.58 -17.27
C ALA A 10 10.25 -30.17 -18.31
N LEU A 11 10.05 -28.87 -18.54
CA LEU A 11 9.16 -28.36 -19.59
C LEU A 11 9.60 -28.77 -21.01
N LEU A 12 10.89 -28.63 -21.33
CA LEU A 12 11.44 -29.03 -22.63
C LEU A 12 11.34 -30.54 -22.85
N ASN A 13 11.59 -31.34 -21.81
CA ASN A 13 11.44 -32.79 -21.88
C ASN A 13 9.97 -33.16 -22.09
N ALA A 14 9.04 -32.59 -21.32
CA ALA A 14 7.62 -32.85 -21.46
C ALA A 14 7.11 -32.51 -22.87
N LYS A 15 7.54 -31.37 -23.42
CA LYS A 15 7.25 -31.01 -24.81
C LYS A 15 7.81 -32.03 -25.81
N ALA A 16 9.08 -32.43 -25.65
CA ALA A 16 9.72 -33.37 -26.57
C ALA A 16 9.09 -34.77 -26.56
N GLN A 17 8.47 -35.18 -25.43
CA GLN A 17 7.67 -36.40 -25.37
C GLN A 17 6.29 -36.20 -26.00
N GLU A 18 5.63 -35.06 -25.74
CA GLU A 18 4.34 -34.73 -26.33
C GLU A 18 4.41 -34.67 -27.87
N GLU A 19 5.47 -34.11 -28.45
CA GLU A 19 5.72 -34.09 -29.90
C GLU A 19 5.87 -35.49 -30.52
N LYS A 20 6.21 -36.49 -29.71
CA LYS A 20 6.25 -37.92 -30.10
C LYS A 20 4.91 -38.63 -29.83
N GLY A 21 3.90 -37.92 -29.33
CA GLY A 21 2.61 -38.48 -28.91
C GLY A 21 2.68 -39.27 -27.62
N LEU A 22 3.67 -39.01 -26.75
CA LEU A 22 3.88 -39.72 -25.49
C LEU A 22 3.72 -38.77 -24.29
N ALA A 23 3.28 -39.31 -23.16
CA ALA A 23 3.38 -38.61 -21.87
C ALA A 23 4.83 -38.64 -21.36
N CYS A 24 5.21 -37.64 -20.57
CA CYS A 24 6.52 -37.59 -19.94
C CYS A 24 6.55 -38.51 -18.72
N GLN A 25 7.28 -39.62 -18.81
CA GLN A 25 7.41 -40.57 -17.71
C GLN A 25 8.62 -40.23 -16.84
N VAL A 26 8.39 -40.03 -15.54
CA VAL A 26 9.43 -39.80 -14.54
C VAL A 26 9.46 -40.99 -13.61
N THR A 27 10.47 -41.86 -13.77
CA THR A 27 10.58 -43.12 -13.01
C THR A 27 11.63 -43.05 -11.90
N ILE A 28 12.37 -41.95 -11.82
CA ILE A 28 13.41 -41.71 -10.80
C ILE A 28 12.86 -40.66 -9.84
N GLU A 29 12.54 -41.07 -8.61
CA GLU A 29 11.96 -40.21 -7.56
C GLU A 29 12.79 -38.93 -7.32
N ALA A 30 14.12 -39.04 -7.39
CA ALA A 30 15.02 -37.88 -7.24
C ALA A 30 14.88 -36.82 -8.34
N GLU A 31 14.27 -37.15 -9.48
CA GLU A 31 14.04 -36.24 -10.62
C GLU A 31 12.60 -35.69 -10.66
N GLU A 32 11.72 -36.14 -9.77
CA GLU A 32 10.29 -35.81 -9.77
C GLU A 32 9.98 -34.40 -9.27
N ALA A 33 10.78 -33.90 -8.31
CA ALA A 33 10.60 -32.60 -7.68
C ALA A 33 10.26 -31.43 -8.65
N PRO A 34 11.03 -31.17 -9.73
CA PRO A 34 10.68 -30.10 -10.67
C PRO A 34 9.36 -30.32 -11.43
N TYR A 35 8.93 -31.58 -11.63
CA TYR A 35 7.65 -31.88 -12.28
C TYR A 35 6.48 -31.63 -11.33
N ALA A 36 6.60 -32.05 -10.06
CA ALA A 36 5.62 -31.75 -9.02
C ALA A 36 5.47 -30.23 -8.80
N GLU A 37 6.58 -29.48 -8.78
CA GLU A 37 6.56 -28.02 -8.70
C GLU A 37 5.86 -27.37 -9.91
N LEU A 38 6.04 -27.90 -11.12
CA LEU A 38 5.33 -27.43 -12.31
C LEU A 38 3.84 -27.81 -12.31
N GLU A 39 3.49 -28.96 -11.72
CA GLU A 39 2.10 -29.37 -11.52
C GLU A 39 1.37 -28.42 -10.58
N LEU A 40 1.99 -28.07 -9.45
CA LEU A 40 1.45 -27.07 -8.51
C LEU A 40 1.31 -25.68 -9.15
N GLN A 41 2.14 -25.36 -10.14
CA GLN A 41 2.02 -24.12 -10.92
C GLN A 41 0.95 -24.19 -12.03
N ASN A 42 0.31 -25.34 -12.23
CA ASN A 42 -0.62 -25.60 -13.33
C ASN A 42 0.03 -25.44 -14.71
N LEU A 43 1.30 -25.83 -14.81
CA LEU A 43 2.06 -25.90 -16.06
C LEU A 43 2.21 -27.34 -16.56
N LEU A 44 2.20 -28.29 -15.63
CA LEU A 44 2.02 -29.72 -15.92
C LEU A 44 0.76 -30.24 -15.23
N GLU A 45 0.26 -31.37 -15.69
CA GLU A 45 -0.78 -32.15 -15.04
C GLU A 45 -0.43 -33.64 -15.07
N GLN A 46 -0.88 -34.38 -14.07
CA GLN A 46 -0.74 -35.83 -14.07
C GLN A 46 -1.52 -36.44 -15.25
N GLY A 47 -0.85 -37.37 -15.93
CA GLY A 47 -1.37 -38.11 -17.07
C GLY A 47 -2.26 -39.28 -16.65
N SER A 48 -2.15 -40.40 -17.37
CA SER A 48 -2.98 -41.58 -17.08
C SER A 48 -2.45 -42.41 -15.90
N SER A 49 -1.28 -42.08 -15.38
CA SER A 49 -0.68 -42.71 -14.21
C SER A 49 0.09 -41.68 -13.36
N PRO A 50 0.36 -41.97 -12.07
CA PRO A 50 1.04 -41.02 -11.16
C PRO A 50 2.46 -40.62 -11.58
N ILE A 51 3.11 -41.41 -12.44
CA ILE A 51 4.47 -41.17 -12.94
C ILE A 51 4.50 -40.43 -14.29
N GLU A 52 3.32 -40.16 -14.86
CA GLU A 52 3.17 -39.51 -16.15
C GLU A 52 2.79 -38.05 -15.96
N TYR A 53 3.51 -37.16 -16.64
CA TYR A 53 3.20 -35.74 -16.71
C TYR A 53 2.93 -35.32 -18.15
N THR A 54 1.94 -34.45 -18.32
CA THR A 54 1.62 -33.82 -19.60
C THR A 54 1.55 -32.30 -19.45
N LEU A 55 1.80 -31.57 -20.54
CA LEU A 55 1.72 -30.11 -20.50
C LEU A 55 0.27 -29.67 -20.38
N THR A 56 0.00 -28.71 -19.50
CA THR A 56 -1.28 -27.99 -19.52
C THR A 56 -1.31 -27.02 -20.70
N TYR A 57 -2.45 -26.38 -20.97
CA TYR A 57 -2.51 -25.29 -21.95
C TYR A 57 -1.47 -24.19 -21.65
N TRP A 58 -1.34 -23.78 -20.39
CA TRP A 58 -0.39 -22.74 -19.98
C TRP A 58 1.06 -23.22 -20.00
N GLY A 59 1.30 -24.48 -19.64
CA GLY A 59 2.60 -25.14 -19.82
C GLY A 59 3.09 -25.10 -21.25
N ARG A 60 2.23 -25.47 -22.21
CA ARG A 60 2.53 -25.40 -23.66
C ARG A 60 2.92 -23.98 -24.07
N ASN A 61 2.09 -22.99 -23.75
CA ASN A 61 2.38 -21.59 -24.10
C ASN A 61 3.73 -21.12 -23.55
N LEU A 62 4.05 -21.46 -22.30
CA LEU A 62 5.30 -21.07 -21.67
C LEU A 62 6.53 -21.73 -22.31
N VAL A 63 6.48 -23.04 -22.59
CA VAL A 63 7.61 -23.75 -23.21
C VAL A 63 7.84 -23.32 -24.66
N TYR A 64 6.78 -23.07 -25.43
CA TYR A 64 6.91 -22.52 -26.78
C TYR A 64 7.51 -21.11 -26.77
N LEU A 65 7.09 -20.27 -25.83
CA LEU A 65 7.66 -18.93 -25.62
C LEU A 65 9.15 -19.01 -25.29
N MET A 66 9.54 -19.90 -24.37
CA MET A 66 10.94 -20.13 -24.01
C MET A 66 11.77 -20.59 -25.21
N GLU A 67 11.31 -21.58 -25.98
CA GLU A 67 12.00 -22.05 -27.18
C GLU A 67 12.17 -20.94 -28.23
N GLU A 68 11.16 -20.10 -28.43
CA GLU A 68 11.23 -18.99 -29.35
C GLU A 68 12.30 -17.97 -28.90
N MET A 69 12.33 -17.62 -27.62
CA MET A 69 13.32 -16.72 -27.06
C MET A 69 14.74 -17.28 -27.20
N ILE A 70 14.93 -18.58 -26.99
CA ILE A 70 16.22 -19.27 -27.22
C ILE A 70 16.61 -19.19 -28.70
N LYS A 71 15.69 -19.51 -29.62
CA LYS A 71 15.94 -19.47 -31.07
C LYS A 71 16.31 -18.07 -31.57
N LYS A 72 15.73 -17.03 -30.96
CA LYS A 72 16.05 -15.61 -31.26
C LYS A 72 17.30 -15.10 -30.55
N GLY A 73 17.93 -15.92 -29.70
CA GLY A 73 19.13 -15.54 -28.93
C GLY A 73 18.86 -14.51 -27.85
N LEU A 74 17.60 -14.34 -27.42
CA LEU A 74 17.23 -13.42 -26.33
C LEU A 74 17.65 -13.97 -24.96
N ILE A 75 17.64 -15.30 -24.82
CA ILE A 75 18.15 -16.03 -23.65
C ILE A 75 18.98 -17.22 -24.12
N LYS A 76 19.94 -17.65 -23.30
CA LYS A 76 20.71 -18.86 -23.55
C LYS A 76 19.87 -20.12 -23.34
N HIS A 77 20.30 -21.25 -23.88
CA HIS A 77 19.65 -22.53 -23.60
C HIS A 77 19.80 -22.89 -22.09
N PRO A 78 18.81 -23.52 -21.44
CA PRO A 78 18.85 -23.84 -20.00
C PRO A 78 20.09 -24.61 -19.53
N SER A 79 20.73 -25.37 -20.42
CA SER A 79 22.01 -26.05 -20.13
C SER A 79 23.15 -25.12 -19.75
N GLU A 80 23.08 -23.85 -20.16
CA GLU A 80 24.08 -22.82 -19.88
C GLU A 80 23.68 -21.92 -18.70
N TRP A 81 22.53 -22.15 -18.07
CA TRP A 81 22.09 -21.36 -16.92
C TRP A 81 22.83 -21.82 -15.66
N ASP A 82 23.11 -20.85 -14.79
CA ASP A 82 23.50 -21.12 -13.41
C ASP A 82 22.31 -21.77 -12.66
N ASP A 83 22.59 -22.68 -11.73
CA ASP A 83 21.54 -23.42 -11.02
C ASP A 83 20.69 -22.49 -10.11
N ARG A 84 21.24 -21.33 -9.72
CA ARG A 84 20.53 -20.28 -8.97
C ARG A 84 19.82 -19.28 -9.88
N PHE A 85 20.03 -19.35 -11.20
CA PHE A 85 19.36 -18.45 -12.13
C PHE A 85 17.85 -18.70 -12.13
N ARG A 86 17.11 -17.63 -11.82
CA ARG A 86 15.65 -17.60 -11.79
C ARG A 86 15.18 -16.87 -13.05
N TRP A 87 14.85 -17.63 -14.09
CA TRP A 87 14.31 -17.06 -15.32
C TRP A 87 12.96 -16.40 -15.04
N ILE A 88 12.10 -17.08 -14.28
CA ILE A 88 10.86 -16.54 -13.73
C ILE A 88 10.86 -16.80 -12.23
N GLY A 89 10.46 -15.79 -11.46
CA GLY A 89 10.25 -15.85 -10.02
C GLY A 89 9.25 -14.77 -9.62
N SER A 90 8.77 -14.78 -8.38
CA SER A 90 7.86 -13.74 -7.85
C SER A 90 8.44 -12.34 -7.98
N GLU A 91 9.75 -12.16 -7.78
CA GLU A 91 10.47 -10.91 -8.00
C GLU A 91 10.42 -10.47 -9.48
N VAL A 92 10.53 -11.42 -10.42
CA VAL A 92 10.45 -11.14 -11.86
C VAL A 92 9.03 -10.75 -12.26
N ILE A 93 8.03 -11.47 -11.77
CA ILE A 93 6.61 -11.15 -11.99
C ILE A 93 6.28 -9.77 -11.40
N ALA A 94 6.79 -9.43 -10.22
CA ALA A 94 6.60 -8.13 -9.60
C ALA A 94 7.26 -7.00 -10.42
N MET A 95 8.45 -7.22 -10.99
CA MET A 95 9.09 -6.25 -11.90
C MET A 95 8.26 -6.02 -13.17
N ILE A 96 7.72 -7.09 -13.78
CA ILE A 96 6.88 -6.99 -14.98
C ILE A 96 5.56 -6.30 -14.65
N ASP A 97 4.91 -6.65 -13.53
CA ASP A 97 3.67 -6.01 -13.06
C ASP A 97 3.86 -4.50 -12.84
N ALA A 98 4.94 -4.13 -12.15
CA ALA A 98 5.27 -2.73 -11.92
C ALA A 98 5.48 -1.98 -13.25
N ALA A 99 6.21 -2.58 -14.20
CA ALA A 99 6.40 -2.00 -15.52
C ALA A 99 5.09 -1.84 -16.30
N ILE A 100 4.20 -2.84 -16.28
CA ILE A 100 2.86 -2.75 -16.91
C ILE A 100 2.07 -1.59 -16.31
N LYS A 101 2.07 -1.45 -14.98
CA LYS A 101 1.38 -0.36 -14.28
C LYS A 101 1.97 1.02 -14.62
N SER A 102 3.28 1.11 -14.87
CA SER A 102 3.96 2.32 -15.34
C SER A 102 4.01 2.46 -16.87
N GLY A 103 3.00 1.96 -17.58
CA GLY A 103 2.86 2.16 -19.03
C GLY A 103 3.90 1.43 -19.88
N GLY A 104 4.46 0.32 -19.38
CA GLY A 104 5.48 -0.50 -20.02
C GLY A 104 6.92 -0.13 -19.63
N LEU A 105 7.13 1.00 -18.97
CA LEU A 105 8.48 1.51 -18.68
C LEU A 105 9.14 0.71 -17.54
N THR A 106 10.46 0.51 -17.65
CA THR A 106 11.28 -0.12 -16.62
C THR A 106 12.21 0.90 -15.96
N GLY A 107 12.35 0.87 -14.63
CA GLY A 107 13.37 1.64 -13.93
C GLY A 107 14.76 1.04 -14.17
N GLU A 108 15.83 1.79 -13.91
CA GLU A 108 17.22 1.38 -14.21
C GLU A 108 17.58 0.03 -13.57
N GLU A 109 17.29 -0.15 -12.28
CA GLU A 109 17.59 -1.38 -11.55
C GLU A 109 16.81 -2.59 -12.10
N THR A 110 15.54 -2.40 -12.41
CA THR A 110 14.68 -3.47 -12.95
C THR A 110 14.98 -3.80 -14.40
N PHE A 111 15.49 -2.83 -15.18
CA PHE A 111 15.78 -3.02 -16.59
C PHE A 111 16.87 -4.06 -16.81
N GLU A 112 18.00 -3.96 -16.12
CA GLU A 112 19.11 -4.90 -16.30
C GLU A 112 18.70 -6.33 -15.90
N ALA A 113 17.97 -6.47 -14.79
CA ALA A 113 17.45 -7.76 -14.34
C ALA A 113 16.46 -8.39 -15.35
N LEU A 114 15.55 -7.58 -15.92
CA LEU A 114 14.59 -8.06 -16.93
C LEU A 114 15.27 -8.32 -18.28
N LYS A 115 16.25 -7.51 -18.68
CA LYS A 115 17.01 -7.65 -19.92
C LYS A 115 17.82 -8.94 -19.94
N GLU A 116 18.48 -9.28 -18.83
CA GLU A 116 19.18 -10.57 -18.66
C GLU A 116 18.28 -11.78 -18.91
N ARG A 117 16.98 -11.65 -18.61
CA ARG A 117 15.95 -12.68 -18.78
C ARG A 117 15.22 -12.60 -20.13
N GLY A 118 15.64 -11.68 -21.00
CA GLY A 118 15.05 -11.45 -22.33
C GLY A 118 13.69 -10.74 -22.30
N PHE A 119 13.36 -10.04 -21.22
CA PHE A 119 12.04 -9.42 -20.99
C PHE A 119 12.01 -7.89 -21.17
N ALA A 120 13.15 -7.24 -21.34
CA ALA A 120 13.23 -5.80 -21.54
C ALA A 120 14.09 -5.43 -22.75
N GLU A 121 13.76 -4.30 -23.36
CA GLU A 121 14.45 -3.75 -24.52
C GLU A 121 14.54 -2.22 -24.45
N GLU A 122 15.48 -1.66 -25.20
CA GLU A 122 15.63 -0.22 -25.35
C GLU A 122 15.03 0.20 -26.69
N LYS A 123 14.11 1.16 -26.68
CA LYS A 123 13.46 1.70 -27.88
C LYS A 123 13.73 3.18 -28.03
N HIS A 124 13.76 3.62 -29.28
CA HIS A 124 13.86 5.03 -29.64
C HIS A 124 12.57 5.48 -30.33
N GLU A 125 11.90 6.49 -29.77
CA GLU A 125 10.78 7.17 -30.40
C GLU A 125 11.12 8.64 -30.65
N GLU A 126 10.78 9.18 -31.83
CA GLU A 126 11.13 10.56 -32.22
C GLU A 126 10.71 11.63 -31.21
N LYS A 127 9.60 11.41 -30.47
CA LYS A 127 9.07 12.36 -29.48
C LYS A 127 9.57 12.12 -28.07
N ARG A 128 10.00 10.90 -27.75
CA ARG A 128 10.30 10.45 -26.38
C ARG A 128 11.79 10.16 -26.16
N GLY A 129 12.58 10.10 -27.23
CA GLY A 129 13.98 9.72 -27.20
C GLY A 129 14.15 8.22 -26.96
N TRP A 130 15.30 7.85 -26.38
CA TRP A 130 15.56 6.48 -25.92
C TRP A 130 14.86 6.24 -24.59
N PHE A 131 14.14 5.13 -24.49
CA PHE A 131 13.51 4.69 -23.25
C PHE A 131 13.60 3.17 -23.11
N LYS A 132 13.54 2.72 -21.86
CA LYS A 132 13.65 1.32 -21.46
C LYS A 132 12.27 0.79 -21.12
N GLU A 133 11.85 -0.28 -21.79
CA GLU A 133 10.54 -0.87 -21.59
C GLU A 133 10.57 -2.40 -21.58
N ILE A 134 9.49 -3.00 -21.07
CA ILE A 134 9.24 -4.43 -21.22
C ILE A 134 8.78 -4.77 -22.64
N ASN A 135 9.22 -5.92 -23.14
CA ASN A 135 8.83 -6.42 -24.46
C ASN A 135 7.56 -7.31 -24.40
N GLU A 136 7.12 -7.82 -25.56
CA GLU A 136 5.93 -8.67 -25.66
C GLU A 136 6.09 -10.03 -24.94
N TYR A 137 7.32 -10.55 -24.80
CA TYR A 137 7.55 -11.78 -24.05
C TYR A 137 7.25 -11.62 -22.56
N ALA A 138 7.65 -10.48 -21.98
CA ALA A 138 7.32 -10.15 -20.60
C ALA A 138 5.80 -10.10 -20.38
N LYS A 139 5.08 -9.42 -21.29
CA LYS A 139 3.62 -9.31 -21.24
C LYS A 139 2.95 -10.69 -21.37
N ALA A 140 3.45 -11.55 -22.26
CA ALA A 140 2.95 -12.90 -22.43
C ALA A 140 3.20 -13.79 -21.21
N VAL A 141 4.39 -13.73 -20.60
CA VAL A 141 4.69 -14.42 -19.34
C VAL A 141 3.76 -13.95 -18.22
N TYR A 142 3.53 -12.64 -18.12
CA TYR A 142 2.60 -12.08 -17.14
C TYR A 142 1.15 -12.52 -17.41
N ASP A 143 0.71 -12.62 -18.66
CA ASP A 143 -0.60 -13.15 -19.03
C ASP A 143 -0.75 -14.63 -18.65
N ILE A 144 0.27 -15.45 -18.89
CA ILE A 144 0.33 -16.84 -18.45
C ILE A 144 0.23 -16.90 -16.92
N TYR A 145 1.01 -16.08 -16.21
CA TYR A 145 0.92 -15.97 -14.75
C TYR A 145 -0.49 -15.57 -14.28
N GLN A 146 -1.13 -14.60 -14.93
CA GLN A 146 -2.47 -14.17 -14.55
C GLN A 146 -3.55 -15.23 -14.82
N LYS A 147 -3.33 -16.18 -15.74
CA LYS A 147 -4.36 -17.16 -16.12
C LYS A 147 -4.09 -18.58 -15.62
N ALA A 148 -2.84 -18.93 -15.34
CA ALA A 148 -2.46 -20.20 -14.75
C ALA A 148 -2.83 -20.22 -13.26
N LYS A 149 -4.03 -20.67 -12.92
CA LYS A 149 -4.45 -20.84 -11.52
C LYS A 149 -3.60 -21.96 -10.88
N PRO A 150 -2.75 -21.68 -9.88
CA PRO A 150 -1.92 -22.71 -9.26
C PRO A 150 -2.81 -23.71 -8.51
N ARG A 151 -2.38 -24.96 -8.40
CA ARG A 151 -2.99 -25.92 -7.49
C ARG A 151 -2.53 -25.64 -6.07
N LEU A 152 -3.35 -26.03 -5.10
CA LEU A 152 -3.01 -25.92 -3.69
C LEU A 152 -3.01 -27.30 -3.05
N GLU A 153 -1.84 -27.73 -2.57
CA GLU A 153 -1.69 -28.98 -1.84
C GLU A 153 -0.62 -28.82 -0.77
N ILE A 154 -1.02 -28.95 0.49
CA ILE A 154 -0.14 -28.81 1.66
C ILE A 154 -0.08 -30.15 2.35
N SER A 155 1.10 -30.76 2.34
CA SER A 155 1.39 -31.93 3.16
C SER A 155 1.55 -31.54 4.63
N ARG A 156 1.47 -32.53 5.53
CA ARG A 156 1.67 -32.35 6.96
C ARG A 156 3.04 -31.74 7.28
N GLU A 157 4.07 -32.17 6.57
CA GLU A 157 5.44 -31.67 6.75
C GLU A 157 5.56 -30.22 6.27
N LEU A 158 5.02 -29.92 5.10
CA LEU A 158 4.99 -28.56 4.58
C LEU A 158 4.14 -27.64 5.48
N GLY A 159 3.02 -28.12 6.00
CA GLY A 159 2.19 -27.41 6.97
C GLY A 159 2.94 -27.08 8.26
N LYS A 160 3.74 -28.01 8.80
CA LYS A 160 4.62 -27.74 9.95
C LYS A 160 5.68 -26.68 9.62
N TYR A 161 6.29 -26.75 8.43
CA TYR A 161 7.24 -25.73 7.98
C TYR A 161 6.59 -24.34 7.93
N ILE A 162 5.43 -24.22 7.25
CA ILE A 162 4.67 -22.97 7.14
C ILE A 162 4.25 -22.45 8.52
N ALA A 163 3.82 -23.32 9.43
CA ALA A 163 3.43 -22.92 10.79
C ALA A 163 4.61 -22.33 11.59
N SER A 164 5.83 -22.81 11.32
CA SER A 164 7.05 -22.40 12.06
C SER A 164 7.76 -21.17 11.49
N MET A 165 7.53 -20.83 10.22
CA MET A 165 8.24 -19.73 9.58
C MET A 165 7.67 -18.35 9.97
N PRO A 166 8.51 -17.31 10.11
CA PRO A 166 8.02 -15.94 10.17
C PRO A 166 7.22 -15.58 8.90
N PRO A 167 6.09 -14.87 9.00
CA PRO A 167 5.27 -14.56 7.82
C PRO A 167 5.88 -13.47 6.93
N GLY A 168 6.92 -12.77 7.40
CA GLY A 168 7.50 -11.62 6.73
C GLY A 168 6.70 -10.32 6.93
N PRO A 169 7.25 -9.17 6.49
CA PRO A 169 8.47 -9.07 5.70
C PRO A 169 9.72 -9.35 6.54
N ALA A 170 10.65 -10.11 5.98
CA ALA A 170 11.88 -10.53 6.64
C ALA A 170 12.98 -10.77 5.61
N GLU A 171 14.24 -10.61 6.00
CA GLU A 171 15.35 -10.98 5.12
C GLU A 171 15.27 -12.47 4.75
N THR A 172 15.58 -12.81 3.50
CA THR A 172 15.52 -14.19 2.97
C THR A 172 16.36 -15.17 3.77
N LYS A 173 17.45 -14.72 4.40
CA LYS A 173 18.28 -15.53 5.31
C LYS A 173 17.55 -16.01 6.57
N MET A 174 16.40 -15.44 6.90
CA MET A 174 15.56 -15.86 8.04
C MET A 174 14.61 -17.01 7.70
N LEU A 175 14.53 -17.44 6.43
CA LEU A 175 13.77 -18.63 6.08
C LEU A 175 14.38 -19.86 6.76
N PRO A 176 13.56 -20.72 7.39
CA PRO A 176 14.09 -21.97 7.94
C PRO A 176 14.69 -22.82 6.80
N GLU A 177 15.87 -23.40 7.04
CA GLU A 177 16.52 -24.28 6.07
C GLU A 177 15.66 -25.52 5.85
N HIS A 178 15.14 -25.68 4.64
CA HIS A 178 14.35 -26.87 4.31
C HIS A 178 14.28 -27.14 2.81
N GLY A 179 15.38 -27.67 2.26
CA GLY A 179 15.45 -28.19 0.89
C GLY A 179 14.70 -27.34 -0.15
N ARG A 180 13.63 -27.91 -0.72
CA ARG A 180 12.83 -27.32 -1.80
C ARG A 180 11.53 -26.64 -1.35
N PHE A 181 11.25 -26.57 -0.04
CA PHE A 181 9.98 -26.02 0.45
C PHE A 181 9.72 -24.57 0.00
N PRO A 182 10.71 -23.65 -0.01
CA PRO A 182 10.50 -22.33 -0.58
C PRO A 182 10.05 -22.35 -2.06
N LEU A 183 10.48 -23.34 -2.85
CA LEU A 183 10.07 -23.50 -4.25
C LEU A 183 8.63 -24.01 -4.36
N LEU A 184 8.23 -24.96 -3.50
CA LEU A 184 6.84 -25.41 -3.42
C LEU A 184 5.91 -24.25 -3.03
N LEU A 185 6.29 -23.47 -2.02
CA LEU A 185 5.52 -22.29 -1.61
C LEU A 185 5.39 -21.29 -2.76
N GLU A 186 6.46 -21.02 -3.50
CA GLU A 186 6.45 -20.05 -4.61
C GLU A 186 5.69 -20.58 -5.84
N SER A 187 5.72 -21.89 -6.05
CA SER A 187 4.93 -22.61 -7.06
C SER A 187 3.43 -22.41 -6.82
N MET A 188 3.00 -22.55 -5.57
CA MET A 188 1.62 -22.31 -5.12
C MET A 188 1.29 -20.83 -4.86
N ARG A 189 2.23 -19.90 -5.09
CA ARG A 189 2.11 -18.45 -4.82
C ARG A 189 1.86 -18.08 -3.34
N LEU A 190 2.38 -18.90 -2.42
CA LEU A 190 2.27 -18.68 -0.98
C LEU A 190 3.38 -17.78 -0.44
N ILE A 191 4.49 -17.64 -1.15
CA ILE A 191 5.62 -16.79 -0.77
C ILE A 191 6.03 -15.90 -1.95
N SER A 192 6.53 -14.71 -1.63
CA SER A 192 7.03 -13.72 -2.59
C SER A 192 8.37 -13.17 -2.16
N PHE A 193 9.19 -12.77 -3.12
CA PHE A 193 10.52 -12.23 -2.93
C PHE A 193 10.66 -10.82 -3.50
N SER A 194 11.49 -10.01 -2.85
CA SER A 194 11.66 -8.59 -3.16
C SER A 194 12.37 -8.34 -4.48
N VAL A 195 11.95 -7.29 -5.18
CA VAL A 195 12.67 -6.83 -6.37
C VAL A 195 13.98 -6.14 -5.98
N PRO A 196 15.03 -6.19 -6.83
CA PRO A 196 15.21 -7.15 -7.93
C PRO A 196 15.88 -8.47 -7.46
N ASN A 197 16.49 -8.49 -6.27
CA ASN A 197 17.47 -9.52 -5.88
C ASN A 197 16.95 -10.59 -4.89
N SER A 198 15.67 -10.56 -4.50
CA SER A 198 15.10 -11.48 -3.51
C SER A 198 15.73 -11.38 -2.11
N ASP A 199 16.16 -10.19 -1.69
CA ASP A 199 16.77 -9.94 -0.38
C ASP A 199 15.79 -10.11 0.78
N VAL A 200 14.51 -9.79 0.54
CA VAL A 200 13.41 -9.86 1.51
C VAL A 200 12.34 -10.82 0.99
N TYR A 201 11.75 -11.62 1.87
CA TYR A 201 10.59 -12.45 1.58
C TYR A 201 9.37 -12.03 2.40
N THR A 202 8.20 -12.43 1.90
CA THR A 202 6.96 -12.43 2.67
C THR A 202 6.06 -13.56 2.22
N LEU A 203 5.29 -14.13 3.16
CA LEU A 203 4.12 -14.91 2.80
C LEU A 203 3.10 -13.97 2.15
N SER A 204 2.61 -14.35 0.96
CA SER A 204 1.56 -13.61 0.27
C SER A 204 0.27 -13.58 1.10
N GLY A 205 -0.72 -12.81 0.67
CA GLY A 205 -2.04 -12.85 1.32
C GLY A 205 -2.59 -14.28 1.44
N LEU A 206 -2.40 -15.10 0.39
CA LEU A 206 -2.78 -16.52 0.39
C LEU A 206 -1.89 -17.33 1.35
N GLY A 207 -0.58 -17.13 1.33
CA GLY A 207 0.35 -17.80 2.24
C GLY A 207 0.07 -17.53 3.72
N GLN A 208 -0.30 -16.30 4.06
CA GLN A 208 -0.68 -15.94 5.44
C GLN A 208 -2.01 -16.59 5.85
N ALA A 209 -2.98 -16.72 4.93
CA ALA A 209 -4.22 -17.44 5.21
C ALA A 209 -3.98 -18.95 5.41
N VAL A 210 -3.14 -19.55 4.55
CA VAL A 210 -2.70 -20.96 4.71
C VAL A 210 -1.99 -21.14 6.04
N GLN A 211 -1.08 -20.22 6.40
CA GLN A 211 -0.36 -20.28 7.67
C GLN A 211 -1.30 -20.27 8.88
N LYS A 212 -2.29 -19.37 8.91
CA LYS A 212 -3.30 -19.34 9.98
C LYS A 212 -4.11 -20.62 10.06
N THR A 213 -4.45 -21.21 8.91
CA THR A 213 -5.15 -22.49 8.84
C THR A 213 -4.32 -23.60 9.47
N VAL A 214 -3.05 -23.74 9.06
CA VAL A 214 -2.18 -24.81 9.59
C VAL A 214 -1.77 -24.62 11.05
N GLN A 215 -1.82 -23.39 11.57
CA GLN A 215 -1.57 -23.08 12.98
C GLN A 215 -2.77 -23.40 13.90
N THR A 216 -3.98 -23.57 13.34
CA THR A 216 -5.21 -23.75 14.12
C THR A 216 -5.86 -25.13 13.92
N MET A 217 -5.57 -25.82 12.82
CA MET A 217 -6.08 -27.17 12.51
C MET A 217 -5.38 -28.28 13.31
N ALA A 218 -5.91 -29.51 13.22
CA ALA A 218 -5.23 -30.73 13.68
C ALA A 218 -4.42 -31.38 12.52
N PRO A 219 -3.08 -31.53 12.62
CA PRO A 219 -2.26 -32.07 11.53
C PRO A 219 -2.18 -33.60 11.56
N SER A 220 -3.34 -34.26 11.43
CA SER A 220 -3.55 -35.71 11.57
C SER A 220 -3.34 -36.51 10.28
N LEU A 221 -3.67 -35.92 9.13
CA LEU A 221 -3.56 -36.53 7.80
C LEU A 221 -2.26 -36.18 7.08
N GLU A 222 -1.86 -36.98 6.08
CA GLU A 222 -0.67 -36.73 5.26
C GLU A 222 -0.81 -35.46 4.42
N THR A 223 -1.96 -35.30 3.76
CA THR A 223 -2.38 -34.04 3.14
C THR A 223 -3.35 -33.34 4.08
N VAL A 224 -3.04 -32.08 4.42
CA VAL A 224 -3.78 -31.29 5.41
C VAL A 224 -4.59 -30.15 4.79
N ILE A 225 -4.20 -29.68 3.60
CA ILE A 225 -4.99 -28.74 2.80
C ILE A 225 -4.88 -29.16 1.34
N ASN A 226 -6.01 -29.31 0.66
CA ASN A 226 -6.08 -29.41 -0.80
C ASN A 226 -7.39 -28.80 -1.33
N GLU A 227 -7.56 -28.82 -2.65
CA GLU A 227 -8.75 -28.28 -3.31
C GLU A 227 -10.04 -29.01 -2.92
N ASP A 228 -10.01 -30.34 -2.81
CA ASP A 228 -11.17 -31.15 -2.45
C ASP A 228 -11.70 -30.81 -1.06
N TYR A 229 -10.80 -30.58 -0.09
CA TYR A 229 -11.19 -30.19 1.27
C TYR A 229 -11.83 -28.81 1.29
N MET A 230 -11.32 -27.87 0.48
CA MET A 230 -11.94 -26.54 0.33
C MET A 230 -13.35 -26.66 -0.27
N TYR A 231 -13.53 -27.46 -1.33
CA TYR A 231 -14.86 -27.66 -1.93
C TYR A 231 -15.82 -28.38 -1.00
N ALA A 232 -15.35 -29.38 -0.25
CA ALA A 232 -16.16 -30.04 0.77
C ALA A 232 -16.64 -29.04 1.82
N LEU A 233 -15.77 -28.16 2.31
CA LEU A 233 -16.15 -27.14 3.30
C LEU A 233 -17.21 -26.16 2.76
N LEU A 234 -17.20 -25.83 1.47
CA LEU A 234 -18.26 -25.02 0.85
C LEU A 234 -19.62 -25.72 0.82
N LYS A 235 -19.66 -27.04 0.60
CA LYS A 235 -20.91 -27.82 0.68
C LYS A 235 -21.53 -27.70 2.07
N VAL A 236 -20.72 -27.61 3.13
CA VAL A 236 -21.21 -27.40 4.50
C VAL A 236 -21.90 -26.04 4.63
N LEU A 237 -21.37 -24.98 4.03
CA LEU A 237 -22.02 -23.67 4.05
C LEU A 237 -23.37 -23.66 3.31
N ASP A 238 -23.45 -24.35 2.18
CA ASP A 238 -24.65 -24.33 1.33
C ASP A 238 -25.74 -25.30 1.79
N HIS A 239 -25.36 -26.45 2.34
CA HIS A 239 -26.24 -27.59 2.59
C HIS A 239 -26.11 -28.21 3.98
N GLY A 240 -25.24 -27.66 4.85
CA GLY A 240 -24.91 -28.26 6.13
C GLY A 240 -24.14 -29.58 5.98
N ILE A 241 -23.96 -30.29 7.10
CA ILE A 241 -23.25 -31.58 7.13
C ILE A 241 -23.89 -32.65 6.22
N GLU A 242 -25.20 -32.56 5.98
CA GLU A 242 -25.94 -33.47 5.09
C GLU A 242 -25.50 -33.37 3.62
N GLY A 243 -24.85 -32.26 3.23
CA GLY A 243 -24.28 -32.08 1.90
C GLY A 243 -22.97 -32.83 1.66
N LEU A 244 -22.37 -33.42 2.71
CA LEU A 244 -21.10 -34.15 2.64
C LEU A 244 -21.31 -35.64 2.44
N THR A 245 -20.35 -36.27 1.77
CA THR A 245 -20.15 -37.73 1.88
C THR A 245 -19.55 -38.07 3.25
N THR A 246 -19.72 -39.32 3.70
CA THR A 246 -19.13 -39.78 4.98
C THR A 246 -17.61 -39.55 5.03
N GLN A 247 -16.92 -39.81 3.93
CA GLN A 247 -15.47 -39.60 3.84
C GLN A 247 -15.09 -38.11 3.93
N GLU A 248 -15.84 -37.22 3.29
CA GLU A 248 -15.61 -35.77 3.40
C GLU A 248 -15.83 -35.28 4.83
N ALA A 249 -16.90 -35.72 5.50
CA ALA A 249 -17.18 -35.37 6.89
C ALA A 249 -16.05 -35.85 7.83
N GLU A 250 -15.64 -37.12 7.69
CA GLU A 250 -14.54 -37.69 8.48
C GLU A 250 -13.24 -36.89 8.32
N VAL A 251 -12.88 -36.53 7.09
CA VAL A 251 -11.66 -35.74 6.82
C VAL A 251 -11.74 -34.33 7.41
N LEU A 252 -12.87 -33.63 7.23
CA LEU A 252 -13.03 -32.27 7.76
C LEU A 252 -13.07 -32.24 9.29
N GLU A 253 -13.67 -33.24 9.93
CA GLU A 253 -13.65 -33.42 11.39
C GLU A 253 -12.25 -33.78 11.90
N GLU A 254 -11.55 -34.71 11.25
CA GLU A 254 -10.22 -35.18 11.68
C GLU A 254 -9.16 -34.06 11.61
N LEU A 255 -9.31 -33.13 10.66
CA LEU A 255 -8.48 -31.92 10.55
C LEU A 255 -8.98 -30.75 11.42
N ALA A 256 -10.09 -30.92 12.14
CA ALA A 256 -10.74 -29.91 12.96
C ALA A 256 -11.17 -28.65 12.17
N PHE A 257 -11.64 -28.82 10.93
CA PHE A 257 -12.29 -27.76 10.16
C PHE A 257 -13.76 -27.59 10.53
N ILE A 258 -14.43 -28.68 10.90
CA ILE A 258 -15.79 -28.71 11.42
C ILE A 258 -15.87 -29.56 12.69
N ASP A 259 -16.94 -29.38 13.48
CA ASP A 259 -17.30 -30.32 14.55
C ASP A 259 -18.27 -31.41 14.06
N SER A 260 -18.64 -32.34 14.96
CA SER A 260 -19.56 -33.45 14.67
C SER A 260 -20.98 -33.04 14.32
N GLU A 261 -21.35 -31.77 14.54
CA GLU A 261 -22.65 -31.21 14.16
C GLU A 261 -22.57 -30.45 12.81
N GLY A 262 -21.37 -30.34 12.24
CA GLY A 262 -21.10 -29.59 11.01
C GLY A 262 -20.88 -28.09 11.22
N ASN A 263 -20.70 -27.63 12.46
CA ASN A 263 -20.36 -26.24 12.69
C ASN A 263 -18.90 -25.98 12.29
N ILE A 264 -18.66 -24.86 11.60
CA ILE A 264 -17.32 -24.50 11.15
C ILE A 264 -16.48 -24.02 12.34
N LEU A 265 -15.30 -24.62 12.50
CA LEU A 265 -14.32 -24.28 13.52
C LEU A 265 -13.33 -23.21 13.00
N PRO A 266 -12.51 -22.57 13.86
CA PRO A 266 -11.60 -21.50 13.44
C PRO A 266 -10.66 -21.87 12.27
N ALA A 267 -10.19 -23.12 12.24
CA ALA A 267 -9.38 -23.61 11.12
C ALA A 267 -10.19 -23.67 9.81
N GLY A 268 -11.46 -24.06 9.87
CA GLY A 268 -12.38 -24.02 8.75
C GLY A 268 -12.65 -22.59 8.28
N GLU A 269 -12.85 -21.63 9.20
CA GLU A 269 -13.00 -20.21 8.84
C GLU A 269 -11.76 -19.67 8.09
N HIS A 270 -10.57 -20.05 8.54
CA HIS A 270 -9.32 -19.69 7.86
C HIS A 270 -9.17 -20.39 6.50
N LEU A 271 -9.60 -21.65 6.38
CA LEU A 271 -9.61 -22.37 5.10
C LEU A 271 -10.60 -21.75 4.10
N LEU A 272 -11.72 -21.19 4.54
CA LEU A 272 -12.63 -20.43 3.67
C LEU A 272 -11.96 -19.15 3.12
N GLU A 273 -11.16 -18.45 3.92
CA GLU A 273 -10.37 -17.31 3.43
C GLU A 273 -9.29 -17.77 2.43
N VAL A 274 -8.67 -18.94 2.65
CA VAL A 274 -7.77 -19.56 1.67
C VAL A 274 -8.50 -19.81 0.35
N TYR A 275 -9.69 -20.44 0.40
CA TYR A 275 -10.50 -20.67 -0.80
C TYR A 275 -10.81 -19.37 -1.52
N LYS A 276 -11.25 -18.32 -0.81
CA LYS A 276 -11.58 -17.02 -1.40
C LYS A 276 -10.38 -16.39 -2.11
N LEU A 277 -9.23 -16.34 -1.46
CA LEU A 277 -8.01 -15.76 -2.04
C LEU A 277 -7.50 -16.57 -3.23
N TRP A 278 -7.56 -17.90 -3.15
CA TRP A 278 -7.10 -18.81 -4.20
C TRP A 278 -8.05 -18.86 -5.41
N SER A 279 -9.36 -18.86 -5.18
CA SER A 279 -10.38 -19.02 -6.23
C SER A 279 -10.77 -17.69 -6.88
N GLU A 280 -11.06 -16.66 -6.08
CA GLU A 280 -11.53 -15.36 -6.57
C GLU A 280 -10.37 -14.41 -6.90
N ARG A 281 -9.18 -14.65 -6.35
CA ARG A 281 -7.98 -13.79 -6.49
C ARG A 281 -8.26 -12.34 -6.11
N THR A 282 -9.13 -12.14 -5.12
CA THR A 282 -9.50 -10.83 -4.59
C THR A 282 -8.54 -10.43 -3.47
N TYR A 283 -7.49 -9.68 -3.82
CA TYR A 283 -6.52 -9.15 -2.85
C TYR A 283 -6.82 -7.69 -2.49
N ARG A 284 -6.39 -7.27 -1.30
CA ARG A 284 -6.52 -5.85 -0.90
C ARG A 284 -5.50 -5.00 -1.66
N PRO A 285 -5.88 -3.83 -2.19
CA PRO A 285 -4.93 -2.90 -2.78
C PRO A 285 -3.97 -2.39 -1.70
N VAL A 286 -2.73 -2.09 -2.06
CA VAL A 286 -1.77 -1.51 -1.10
C VAL A 286 -2.27 -0.12 -0.71
N LYS A 287 -2.61 0.04 0.57
CA LYS A 287 -2.90 1.34 1.20
C LYS A 287 -1.83 1.58 2.26
N THR A 288 -1.56 2.84 2.55
CA THR A 288 -0.52 3.21 3.52
C THR A 288 -0.97 4.36 4.40
N PHE A 289 -0.10 4.76 5.32
CA PHE A 289 -0.35 5.77 6.34
C PHE A 289 0.91 6.62 6.52
N ASN A 290 0.75 7.87 6.91
CA ASN A 290 1.87 8.74 7.23
C ASN A 290 1.52 9.58 8.45
N LEU A 291 2.49 9.72 9.35
CA LEU A 291 2.40 10.56 10.54
C LEU A 291 3.75 11.24 10.73
N GLU A 292 3.76 12.57 10.63
CA GLU A 292 4.97 13.34 10.88
C GLU A 292 5.15 13.58 12.38
N THR A 293 6.37 13.91 12.79
CA THR A 293 6.67 14.16 14.20
C THR A 293 5.89 15.34 14.79
N LEU A 294 5.55 16.35 13.98
CA LEU A 294 4.66 17.43 14.42
C LEU A 294 3.24 16.91 14.70
N ASP A 295 2.71 16.05 13.85
CA ASP A 295 1.37 15.48 13.99
C ASP A 295 1.25 14.71 15.31
N GLU A 296 2.28 13.93 15.68
CA GLU A 296 2.36 13.23 16.96
C GLU A 296 2.34 14.19 18.17
N GLU A 297 3.13 15.27 18.11
CA GLU A 297 3.15 16.30 19.16
C GLU A 297 1.82 17.06 19.26
N LEU A 298 1.10 17.26 18.15
CA LEU A 298 -0.25 17.82 18.19
C LEU A 298 -1.23 16.88 18.89
N LEU A 299 -1.16 15.56 18.68
CA LEU A 299 -2.00 14.60 19.39
C LEU A 299 -1.74 14.63 20.90
N ILE A 300 -0.47 14.72 21.31
CA ILE A 300 -0.08 14.90 22.72
C ILE A 300 -0.63 16.23 23.26
N GLY A 301 -0.46 17.32 22.51
CA GLY A 301 -0.93 18.66 22.87
C GLY A 301 -2.45 18.70 23.09
N ILE A 302 -3.23 18.09 22.19
CA ILE A 302 -4.69 18.00 22.32
C ILE A 302 -5.08 17.27 23.62
N GLU A 303 -4.44 16.14 23.95
CA GLU A 303 -4.71 15.45 25.20
C GLU A 303 -4.36 16.32 26.42
N LYS A 304 -3.19 16.97 26.40
CA LYS A 304 -2.71 17.80 27.50
C LYS A 304 -3.59 19.01 27.75
N VAL A 305 -4.08 19.66 26.70
CA VAL A 305 -5.02 20.79 26.82
C VAL A 305 -6.37 20.30 27.39
N TRP A 306 -6.86 19.12 26.96
CA TRP A 306 -8.05 18.52 27.58
C TRP A 306 -7.83 18.09 29.05
N GLU A 307 -6.61 17.73 29.44
CA GLU A 307 -6.26 17.52 30.85
C GLU A 307 -6.32 18.84 31.64
N LYS A 308 -5.74 19.92 31.12
CA LYS A 308 -5.84 21.27 31.72
C LYS A 308 -7.30 21.76 31.82
N ASN A 309 -8.15 21.41 30.84
CA ASN A 309 -9.59 21.74 30.86
C ASN A 309 -10.32 21.23 32.12
N LYS A 310 -9.86 20.12 32.71
CA LYS A 310 -10.45 19.55 33.94
C LYS A 310 -10.27 20.48 35.14
N GLU A 311 -9.21 21.28 35.14
CA GLU A 311 -8.90 22.25 36.18
C GLU A 311 -9.46 23.64 35.83
N ASN A 312 -9.42 24.02 34.54
CA ASN A 312 -9.97 25.27 34.04
C ASN A 312 -10.84 25.05 32.78
N PRO A 313 -12.18 25.04 32.92
CA PRO A 313 -13.11 24.76 31.81
C PRO A 313 -13.02 25.68 30.59
N GLU A 314 -12.39 26.86 30.71
CA GLU A 314 -12.19 27.81 29.60
C GLU A 314 -11.02 27.43 28.68
N ILE A 315 -10.08 26.61 29.16
CA ILE A 315 -8.92 26.14 28.39
C ILE A 315 -9.37 24.95 27.55
N VAL A 316 -9.58 25.16 26.26
CA VAL A 316 -10.02 24.14 25.31
C VAL A 316 -9.04 24.07 24.13
N PRO A 317 -8.86 22.90 23.49
CA PRO A 317 -7.89 22.74 22.41
C PRO A 317 -8.41 23.35 21.11
N THR A 318 -8.30 24.66 21.01
CA THR A 318 -8.37 25.39 19.74
C THR A 318 -7.01 25.36 19.05
N ALA A 319 -6.94 25.82 17.79
CA ALA A 319 -5.66 25.90 17.09
C ALA A 319 -4.69 26.84 17.82
N GLU A 320 -5.19 27.96 18.34
CA GLU A 320 -4.41 28.94 19.09
C GLU A 320 -3.86 28.33 20.39
N GLU A 321 -4.68 27.62 21.16
CA GLU A 321 -4.24 27.00 22.42
C GLU A 321 -3.21 25.89 22.19
N ILE A 322 -3.35 25.14 21.08
CA ILE A 322 -2.35 24.15 20.67
C ILE A 322 -1.03 24.82 20.27
N VAL A 323 -1.07 25.95 19.56
CA VAL A 323 0.13 26.76 19.28
C VAL A 323 0.79 27.22 20.58
N HIS A 324 0.02 27.74 21.54
CA HIS A 324 0.54 28.14 22.84
C HIS A 324 1.21 26.98 23.58
N TYR A 325 0.58 25.81 23.60
CA TYR A 325 1.18 24.60 24.17
C TYR A 325 2.53 24.25 23.54
N LEU A 326 2.66 24.34 22.21
CA LEU A 326 3.92 24.07 21.52
C LEU A 326 5.00 25.08 21.88
N MET A 327 4.64 26.36 22.05
CA MET A 327 5.57 27.42 22.42
C MET A 327 6.11 27.30 23.86
N GLU A 328 5.30 26.78 24.78
CA GLU A 328 5.65 26.65 26.21
C GLU A 328 6.74 25.60 26.49
N LYS A 329 6.94 24.62 25.60
CA LYS A 329 7.93 23.55 25.80
C LYS A 329 9.36 23.97 25.38
N PRO A 330 10.40 23.61 26.16
CA PRO A 330 11.79 23.83 25.78
C PRO A 330 12.18 23.13 24.47
N LEU A 331 12.94 23.78 23.58
CA LEU A 331 13.45 23.20 22.32
C LEU A 331 14.21 21.88 22.53
N LYS A 332 14.88 21.73 23.67
CA LYS A 332 15.63 20.51 24.04
C LYS A 332 14.72 19.29 24.17
N GLU A 333 13.44 19.47 24.44
CA GLU A 333 12.42 18.42 24.50
C GLU A 333 11.88 18.07 23.11
N TYR A 334 12.09 18.93 22.11
CA TYR A 334 11.67 18.77 20.71
C TYR A 334 12.82 18.44 19.75
N LYS A 335 13.83 17.69 20.19
CA LYS A 335 14.94 17.27 19.30
C LYS A 335 14.45 16.57 18.02
N HIS A 336 13.29 15.91 18.07
CA HIS A 336 12.66 15.24 16.94
C HIS A 336 11.92 16.20 15.97
N LEU A 337 11.57 17.42 16.39
CA LEU A 337 10.96 18.45 15.51
C LEU A 337 11.99 19.30 14.76
N ILE A 338 13.29 19.15 15.06
CA ILE A 338 14.39 19.85 14.36
C ILE A 338 14.29 19.61 12.85
N GLY A 339 14.04 18.36 12.45
CA GLY A 339 13.86 17.98 11.05
C GLY A 339 12.67 18.72 10.42
N PHE A 340 11.49 18.61 11.05
CA PHE A 340 10.25 19.19 10.55
C PHE A 340 10.31 20.71 10.37
N TYR A 341 10.62 21.45 11.44
CA TYR A 341 10.66 22.91 11.39
C TYR A 341 11.85 23.42 10.58
N GLY A 342 12.98 22.70 10.57
CA GLY A 342 14.09 22.98 9.69
C GLY A 342 13.68 22.98 8.22
N ARG A 343 12.87 21.99 7.77
CA ARG A 343 12.32 21.94 6.41
C ARG A 343 11.45 23.14 6.09
N MET A 344 10.50 23.47 6.96
CA MET A 344 9.61 24.61 6.71
C MET A 344 10.33 25.94 6.63
N ILE A 345 11.29 26.19 7.52
CA ILE A 345 12.09 27.42 7.49
C ILE A 345 12.90 27.48 6.20
N ASN A 346 13.44 26.35 5.74
CA ASN A 346 14.11 26.28 4.43
C ASN A 346 13.17 26.63 3.27
N GLN A 347 11.95 26.07 3.25
CA GLN A 347 10.92 26.34 2.25
C GLN A 347 10.58 27.83 2.13
N ALA A 348 10.38 28.49 3.26
CA ALA A 348 9.94 29.87 3.29
C ALA A 348 11.08 30.90 3.08
N MET A 349 12.34 30.52 3.30
CA MET A 349 13.51 31.43 3.19
C MET A 349 14.30 31.26 1.88
N GLY A 350 13.78 30.52 0.89
CA GLY A 350 14.46 30.35 -0.40
C GLY A 350 15.82 29.65 -0.29
N TYR A 351 15.96 28.75 0.70
CA TYR A 351 17.04 27.75 0.80
C TYR A 351 18.50 28.24 0.98
N GLN A 352 18.74 29.48 1.41
CA GLN A 352 20.12 29.98 1.60
C GLN A 352 20.76 29.70 2.97
N LYS A 353 20.11 28.96 3.89
CA LYS A 353 20.49 28.97 5.33
C LYS A 353 20.43 27.63 6.09
N LYS A 354 20.54 26.46 5.42
CA LYS A 354 20.44 25.13 6.08
C LYS A 354 21.48 24.92 7.20
N GLU A 355 22.70 25.43 7.04
CA GLU A 355 23.74 25.38 8.09
C GLU A 355 23.53 26.40 9.21
N GLU A 356 23.05 27.60 8.88
CA GLU A 356 22.70 28.64 9.87
C GLU A 356 21.55 28.18 10.77
N LEU A 357 20.56 27.48 10.19
CA LEU A 357 19.50 26.79 10.91
C LEU A 357 20.05 25.78 11.91
N LYS A 358 20.84 24.79 11.47
CA LYS A 358 21.40 23.77 12.36
C LYS A 358 22.20 24.38 13.51
N LYS A 359 22.96 25.44 13.23
CA LYS A 359 23.71 26.18 14.25
C LYS A 359 22.78 26.91 15.23
N LYS A 360 21.77 27.64 14.76
CA LYS A 360 20.83 28.40 15.60
C LYS A 360 19.94 27.51 16.46
N TRP A 361 19.53 26.35 15.95
CA TRP A 361 18.84 25.33 16.74
C TRP A 361 19.64 24.82 17.95
N SER A 362 20.97 24.85 17.89
CA SER A 362 21.83 24.51 19.03
C SER A 362 22.00 25.65 20.05
N GLU A 363 21.69 26.90 19.63
CA GLU A 363 21.87 28.12 20.41
C GLU A 363 20.58 28.61 21.10
N LEU A 364 19.39 28.34 20.52
CA LEU A 364 18.10 28.84 20.99
C LEU A 364 17.39 27.89 21.98
N PHE A 365 16.52 28.44 22.83
CA PHE A 365 15.88 27.73 23.95
C PHE A 365 14.40 27.38 23.72
N SER A 366 13.62 28.15 22.93
CA SER A 366 12.22 27.85 22.59
C SER A 366 11.87 27.94 21.09
N ILE A 367 10.79 27.26 20.65
CA ILE A 367 10.29 27.33 19.26
C ILE A 367 9.93 28.78 18.90
N GLU A 368 9.41 29.53 19.86
CA GLU A 368 9.14 30.96 19.71
C GLU A 368 10.39 31.76 19.35
N GLU A 369 11.50 31.56 20.07
CA GLU A 369 12.77 32.26 19.78
C GLU A 369 13.30 31.92 18.38
N LEU A 370 13.13 30.67 17.95
CA LEU A 370 13.51 30.23 16.61
C LEU A 370 12.69 30.93 15.52
N PHE A 371 11.36 30.92 15.63
CA PHE A 371 10.49 31.56 14.65
C PHE A 371 10.68 33.08 14.63
N LYS A 372 10.84 33.71 15.81
CA LYS A 372 11.21 35.13 15.91
C LYS A 372 12.51 35.41 15.15
N HIS A 373 13.56 34.59 15.32
CA HIS A 373 14.83 34.81 14.63
C HIS A 373 14.70 34.87 13.09
N PHE A 374 13.87 34.01 12.50
CA PHE A 374 13.72 33.96 11.03
C PHE A 374 12.71 34.97 10.47
N TRP A 375 11.71 35.38 11.25
CA TRP A 375 10.61 36.25 10.78
C TRP A 375 10.40 37.54 11.59
N GLU A 376 11.34 37.94 12.45
CA GLU A 376 11.26 39.12 13.32
C GLU A 376 10.99 40.43 12.57
N LYS A 377 11.53 40.58 11.36
CA LYS A 377 11.41 41.84 10.59
C LYS A 377 9.99 42.14 10.08
N GLY A 378 9.09 41.15 10.07
CA GLY A 378 7.70 41.32 9.62
C GLY A 378 6.64 41.17 10.72
N ASN A 379 7.02 40.68 11.90
CA ASN A 379 6.08 40.26 12.96
C ASN A 379 5.09 39.15 12.55
N GLU A 380 5.35 38.46 11.42
CA GLU A 380 4.51 37.40 10.84
C GLU A 380 4.82 36.00 11.41
N TRP A 381 5.78 35.89 12.33
CA TRP A 381 6.29 34.60 12.82
C TRP A 381 5.20 33.74 13.50
N TYR A 382 4.26 34.37 14.22
CA TYR A 382 3.15 33.69 14.86
C TYR A 382 2.15 33.16 13.83
N GLU A 383 1.84 33.96 12.80
CA GLU A 383 0.95 33.55 11.70
C GLU A 383 1.51 32.32 10.98
N LYS A 384 2.82 32.28 10.72
CA LYS A 384 3.48 31.11 10.10
C LYS A 384 3.40 29.85 10.97
N LEU A 385 3.63 29.98 12.27
CA LEU A 385 3.50 28.85 13.19
C LEU A 385 2.04 28.38 13.26
N TYR A 386 1.09 29.31 13.30
CA TYR A 386 -0.33 29.01 13.30
C TYR A 386 -0.76 28.27 12.03
N ASP A 387 -0.37 28.75 10.85
CA ASP A 387 -0.66 28.12 9.56
C ASP A 387 -0.15 26.68 9.50
N THR A 388 1.03 26.45 10.06
CA THR A 388 1.65 25.12 10.14
C THR A 388 0.85 24.18 11.01
N VAL A 389 0.51 24.63 12.21
CA VAL A 389 -0.31 23.84 13.14
C VAL A 389 -1.67 23.56 12.50
N LYS A 390 -2.26 24.53 11.79
CA LYS A 390 -3.51 24.35 11.04
C LYS A 390 -3.37 23.27 9.96
N GLU A 391 -2.31 23.28 9.18
CA GLU A 391 -2.04 22.28 8.13
C GLU A 391 -1.89 20.86 8.72
N SER A 392 -1.16 20.70 9.83
CA SER A 392 -1.05 19.43 10.54
C SER A 392 -2.38 18.99 11.15
N LEU A 393 -3.19 19.90 11.70
CA LEU A 393 -4.54 19.59 12.17
C LEU A 393 -5.45 19.12 11.03
N TYR A 394 -5.34 19.71 9.84
CA TYR A 394 -6.02 19.20 8.64
C TYR A 394 -5.52 17.82 8.24
N SER A 395 -4.22 17.54 8.34
CA SER A 395 -3.70 16.20 8.06
C SER A 395 -4.19 15.15 9.06
N LEU A 396 -4.23 15.48 10.35
CA LEU A 396 -4.78 14.61 11.39
C LEU A 396 -6.29 14.36 11.22
N GLU A 397 -7.06 15.38 10.84
CA GLU A 397 -8.51 15.22 10.56
C GLU A 397 -8.75 14.48 9.25
N ALA A 398 -7.88 14.65 8.25
CA ALA A 398 -7.90 13.90 6.99
C ALA A 398 -7.73 12.39 7.21
N PHE A 399 -6.89 12.02 8.17
CA PHE A 399 -6.74 10.66 8.66
C PHE A 399 -7.70 10.32 9.81
N ASN A 400 -8.73 11.11 10.09
CA ASN A 400 -9.71 10.81 11.14
C ASN A 400 -9.08 10.42 12.50
N LEU A 401 -7.89 10.95 12.82
CA LEU A 401 -7.24 10.81 14.12
C LEU A 401 -7.81 11.84 15.10
N ILE A 402 -8.23 12.98 14.57
CA ILE A 402 -8.96 14.02 15.30
C ILE A 402 -10.23 14.38 14.56
N LYS A 403 -11.13 15.07 15.27
CA LYS A 403 -12.31 15.70 14.71
C LYS A 403 -12.39 17.13 15.21
N SER A 404 -12.64 18.08 14.29
CA SER A 404 -13.01 19.45 14.67
C SER A 404 -14.53 19.54 14.87
N GLU A 405 -14.95 20.16 15.98
CA GLU A 405 -16.35 20.43 16.29
C GLU A 405 -16.52 21.70 17.13
N ILE A 406 -17.72 22.27 17.15
CA ILE A 406 -18.05 23.43 17.99
C ILE A 406 -18.27 22.93 19.42
N ASP A 407 -17.53 23.48 20.36
CA ASP A 407 -17.77 23.26 21.78
C ASP A 407 -19.00 24.06 22.24
N GLU A 408 -20.00 23.37 22.81
CA GLU A 408 -21.26 24.00 23.21
C GLU A 408 -21.11 25.06 24.32
N LYS A 409 -20.04 24.97 25.13
CA LYS A 409 -19.82 25.89 26.25
C LYS A 409 -19.13 27.17 25.81
N THR A 410 -18.06 27.03 25.04
CA THR A 410 -17.21 28.15 24.63
C THR A 410 -17.64 28.75 23.28
N GLY A 411 -18.42 28.02 22.48
CA GLY A 411 -18.79 28.38 21.12
C GLY A 411 -17.62 28.34 20.13
N LYS A 412 -16.44 27.86 20.57
CA LYS A 412 -15.21 27.80 19.76
C LYS A 412 -15.09 26.45 19.07
N THR A 413 -14.39 26.43 17.95
CA THR A 413 -13.99 25.19 17.29
C THR A 413 -12.86 24.52 18.08
N VAL A 414 -13.11 23.31 18.55
CA VAL A 414 -12.19 22.50 19.35
C VAL A 414 -11.84 21.18 18.65
N TYR A 415 -10.67 20.62 18.97
CA TYR A 415 -10.23 19.34 18.45
C TYR A 415 -10.36 18.23 19.48
N ARG A 416 -10.97 17.11 19.07
CA ARG A 416 -11.08 15.89 19.91
C ARG A 416 -10.40 14.70 19.24
N LEU A 417 -9.72 13.89 20.04
CA LEU A 417 -9.16 12.61 19.61
C LEU A 417 -10.30 11.63 19.27
N THR A 418 -10.23 11.03 18.09
CA THR A 418 -11.08 9.89 17.73
C THR A 418 -10.59 8.61 18.42
N GLN A 419 -11.27 7.48 18.18
CA GLN A 419 -10.77 6.18 18.66
C GLN A 419 -9.40 5.85 18.06
N TYR A 420 -9.22 6.07 16.75
CA TYR A 420 -7.93 5.87 16.08
C TYR A 420 -6.85 6.81 16.63
N GLY A 421 -7.20 8.08 16.88
CA GLY A 421 -6.26 9.04 17.49
C GLY A 421 -5.78 8.60 18.87
N LYS A 422 -6.65 7.99 19.68
CA LYS A 422 -6.27 7.43 21.00
C LYS A 422 -5.35 6.21 20.88
N GLU A 423 -5.57 5.35 19.90
CA GLU A 423 -4.72 4.17 19.65
C GLU A 423 -3.32 4.59 19.20
N VAL A 424 -3.24 5.56 18.28
CA VAL A 424 -1.97 6.19 17.86
C VAL A 424 -1.28 6.85 19.04
N LEU A 425 -1.99 7.64 19.85
CA LEU A 425 -1.42 8.29 21.03
C LEU A 425 -0.87 7.29 22.05
N LYS A 426 -1.50 6.11 22.18
CA LYS A 426 -0.98 5.03 23.02
C LYS A 426 0.34 4.48 22.46
N ASP A 427 0.45 4.25 21.15
CA ASP A 427 1.70 3.84 20.52
C ASP A 427 2.81 4.87 20.72
N ILE A 428 2.49 6.16 20.54
CA ILE A 428 3.43 7.28 20.78
C ILE A 428 3.94 7.27 22.23
N LYS A 429 3.07 7.05 23.22
CA LYS A 429 3.45 6.96 24.63
C LYS A 429 4.35 5.76 24.94
N GLU A 430 4.15 4.63 24.24
CA GLU A 430 4.94 3.41 24.44
C GLU A 430 6.29 3.44 23.73
N LYS A 431 6.36 4.07 22.53
CA LYS A 431 7.52 4.04 21.64
C LYS A 431 8.30 5.34 21.57
N GLY A 432 7.72 6.44 22.07
CA GLY A 432 8.22 7.79 21.89
C GLY A 432 7.84 8.36 20.52
N VAL A 433 8.05 9.68 20.39
CA VAL A 433 7.76 10.40 19.15
C VAL A 433 8.72 9.98 18.05
N ARG A 434 8.17 9.61 16.89
CA ARG A 434 8.93 9.22 15.70
C ARG A 434 8.14 9.53 14.43
N GLU A 435 8.81 9.44 13.29
CA GLU A 435 8.12 9.52 12.02
C GLU A 435 7.58 8.14 11.63
N ILE A 436 6.38 8.12 11.06
CA ILE A 436 5.79 6.94 10.42
C ILE A 436 5.61 7.28 8.95
N THR A 437 6.42 6.70 8.06
CA THR A 437 6.38 7.03 6.64
C THR A 437 5.41 6.13 5.88
N ALA A 438 4.92 6.65 4.75
CA ALA A 438 4.17 5.87 3.79
C ALA A 438 4.96 4.63 3.32
N THR A 439 6.28 4.77 3.17
CA THR A 439 7.21 3.70 2.81
C THR A 439 7.28 2.60 3.87
N GLY A 440 7.46 2.96 5.15
CA GLY A 440 7.51 2.00 6.26
C GLY A 440 6.20 1.22 6.42
N VAL A 441 5.06 1.90 6.31
CA VAL A 441 3.74 1.24 6.37
C VAL A 441 3.46 0.43 5.09
N LYS A 442 3.98 0.85 3.94
CA LYS A 442 3.93 0.05 2.71
C LYS A 442 4.64 -1.29 2.87
N ALA A 443 5.76 -1.30 3.60
CA ALA A 443 6.53 -2.51 3.82
C ALA A 443 5.71 -3.65 4.48
N VAL A 444 4.76 -3.29 5.36
CA VAL A 444 3.88 -4.27 6.02
C VAL A 444 2.59 -4.53 5.25
N THR A 445 2.04 -3.53 4.56
CA THR A 445 0.76 -3.65 3.84
C THR A 445 0.87 -4.36 2.49
N ILE A 446 2.03 -4.29 1.82
CA ILE A 446 2.26 -4.99 0.54
C ILE A 446 2.15 -6.52 0.68
N THR A 447 2.40 -7.05 1.87
CA THR A 447 2.29 -8.48 2.19
C THR A 447 0.89 -9.06 2.00
N LYS A 448 -0.14 -8.20 1.88
CA LYS A 448 -1.54 -8.60 1.66
C LYS A 448 -1.89 -8.78 0.18
N THR A 449 -0.93 -8.59 -0.71
CA THR A 449 -1.11 -8.77 -2.15
C THR A 449 -0.75 -10.20 -2.58
N GLU A 450 -1.01 -10.54 -3.85
CA GLU A 450 -0.76 -11.88 -4.39
C GLU A 450 0.72 -12.22 -4.47
N PHE A 451 1.55 -11.27 -4.91
CA PHE A 451 2.98 -11.50 -5.18
C PHE A 451 3.89 -10.34 -4.76
N GLY A 452 3.40 -9.44 -3.91
CA GLY A 452 4.16 -8.28 -3.47
C GLY A 452 5.04 -8.60 -2.26
N ALA A 453 6.34 -8.37 -2.39
CA ALA A 453 7.28 -8.26 -1.29
C ALA A 453 7.87 -6.84 -1.29
N PRO A 454 8.13 -6.24 -0.12
CA PRO A 454 8.76 -4.94 -0.09
C PRO A 454 10.18 -5.02 -0.64
N ASN A 455 10.61 -4.01 -1.39
CA ASN A 455 12.02 -3.88 -1.71
C ASN A 455 12.83 -3.68 -0.42
N TYR A 456 14.15 -3.90 -0.49
CA TYR A 456 15.00 -3.89 0.69
C TYR A 456 14.97 -2.53 1.42
N HIS A 457 14.95 -1.42 0.68
CA HIS A 457 14.84 -0.08 1.27
C HIS A 457 13.54 0.13 2.06
N TRP A 458 12.40 -0.33 1.54
CA TRP A 458 11.12 -0.25 2.26
C TRP A 458 11.14 -1.08 3.54
N TYR A 459 11.72 -2.28 3.47
CA TYR A 459 11.92 -3.12 4.66
C TYR A 459 12.79 -2.43 5.72
N GLU A 460 13.92 -1.84 5.32
CA GLU A 460 14.80 -1.10 6.25
C GLU A 460 14.08 0.07 6.91
N GLU A 461 13.27 0.81 6.17
CA GLU A 461 12.49 1.91 6.75
C GLU A 461 11.44 1.37 7.74
N GLY A 462 10.76 0.27 7.41
CA GLY A 462 9.84 -0.41 8.33
C GLY A 462 10.52 -0.90 9.62
N VAL A 463 11.78 -1.37 9.55
CA VAL A 463 12.57 -1.76 10.73
C VAL A 463 12.94 -0.53 11.55
N LYS A 464 13.44 0.53 10.91
CA LYS A 464 13.84 1.79 11.56
C LYS A 464 12.69 2.48 12.30
N GLU A 465 11.47 2.37 11.77
CA GLU A 465 10.25 2.93 12.38
C GLU A 465 9.61 2.00 13.43
N HIS A 466 10.23 0.85 13.70
CA HIS A 466 9.72 -0.21 14.57
C HIS A 466 8.39 -0.82 14.11
N LEU A 467 8.06 -0.73 12.83
CA LEU A 467 6.89 -1.37 12.23
C LEU A 467 7.16 -2.84 11.93
N VAL A 468 8.41 -3.19 11.61
CA VAL A 468 8.86 -4.55 11.34
C VAL A 468 9.85 -4.99 12.41
N GLY A 469 9.71 -6.21 12.92
CA GLY A 469 10.65 -6.77 13.90
C GLY A 469 10.49 -8.28 14.06
N GLY A 470 11.60 -9.00 14.22
CA GLY A 470 11.57 -10.46 14.38
C GLY A 470 11.01 -11.23 13.17
N GLY A 471 11.00 -10.60 11.99
CA GLY A 471 10.49 -11.19 10.75
C GLY A 471 8.97 -11.10 10.56
N TYR A 472 8.29 -10.16 11.22
CA TYR A 472 6.84 -9.89 11.07
C TYR A 472 6.50 -8.44 11.46
N PRO A 473 5.32 -7.89 11.09
CA PRO A 473 4.85 -6.63 11.64
C PRO A 473 4.73 -6.68 13.18
N THR A 474 5.34 -5.71 13.85
CA THR A 474 5.25 -5.52 15.30
C THR A 474 3.82 -5.11 15.70
N LYS A 475 3.55 -4.92 17.00
CA LYS A 475 2.29 -4.33 17.45
C LYS A 475 2.02 -2.97 16.80
N SER A 476 3.06 -2.14 16.65
CA SER A 476 2.97 -0.86 15.95
C SER A 476 2.73 -1.08 14.45
N GLY A 477 3.45 -2.02 13.81
CA GLY A 477 3.23 -2.40 12.42
C GLY A 477 1.78 -2.81 12.13
N GLN A 478 1.20 -3.66 12.99
CA GLN A 478 -0.19 -4.09 12.88
C GLN A 478 -1.18 -2.95 13.11
N LEU A 479 -0.88 -2.02 14.03
CA LEU A 479 -1.70 -0.82 14.24
C LEU A 479 -1.74 0.03 12.95
N TYR A 480 -0.59 0.38 12.38
CA TYR A 480 -0.54 1.25 11.19
C TYR A 480 -1.03 0.54 9.92
N GLU A 481 -0.86 -0.78 9.81
CA GLU A 481 -1.53 -1.60 8.79
C GLU A 481 -3.06 -1.51 8.93
N ASN A 482 -3.59 -1.66 10.15
CA ASN A 482 -5.02 -1.55 10.42
C ASN A 482 -5.57 -0.16 10.09
N LEU A 483 -4.85 0.91 10.49
CA LEU A 483 -5.20 2.29 10.13
C LEU A 483 -5.19 2.48 8.61
N ALA A 484 -4.19 1.91 7.91
CA ALA A 484 -4.12 2.01 6.47
C ALA A 484 -5.35 1.43 5.75
N TYR A 485 -5.98 0.38 6.28
CA TYR A 485 -7.15 -0.23 5.63
C TYR A 485 -8.49 0.30 6.12
N ASN A 486 -8.62 0.61 7.42
CA ASN A 486 -9.92 0.79 8.05
C ASN A 486 -10.24 2.25 8.38
N ILE A 487 -9.28 3.17 8.23
CA ILE A 487 -9.54 4.57 8.53
C ILE A 487 -10.34 5.25 7.44
N LYS A 488 -11.36 6.02 7.84
CA LYS A 488 -12.08 6.89 6.93
C LYS A 488 -11.18 8.06 6.55
N ARG A 489 -10.77 8.13 5.28
CA ARG A 489 -9.91 9.18 4.73
C ARG A 489 -10.72 10.31 4.13
N LEU A 490 -10.26 11.53 4.36
CA LEU A 490 -10.63 12.71 3.57
C LEU A 490 -9.39 13.21 2.83
N PRO A 491 -9.52 13.72 1.59
CA PRO A 491 -8.39 14.28 0.90
C PRO A 491 -7.96 15.59 1.59
N HIS A 492 -6.66 15.76 1.65
CA HIS A 492 -5.98 17.01 2.00
C HIS A 492 -4.89 17.20 0.94
N ILE A 493 -4.77 18.40 0.39
CA ILE A 493 -3.73 18.77 -0.57
C ILE A 493 -3.25 20.16 -0.20
N THR A 494 -1.96 20.28 0.08
CA THR A 494 -1.27 21.54 0.30
C THR A 494 -0.81 22.13 -1.02
N ARG A 495 -0.37 23.39 -1.01
CA ARG A 495 0.19 24.06 -2.18
C ARG A 495 1.35 23.29 -2.79
N PHE A 496 2.28 22.81 -1.97
CA PHE A 496 3.47 22.13 -2.48
C PHE A 496 3.13 20.75 -3.06
N GLU A 497 2.20 20.03 -2.41
CA GLU A 497 1.68 18.76 -2.93
C GLU A 497 0.91 18.95 -4.24
N LEU A 498 0.19 20.07 -4.41
CA LEU A 498 -0.44 20.44 -5.68
C LEU A 498 0.61 20.60 -6.79
N MET A 499 1.70 21.33 -6.53
CA MET A 499 2.80 21.50 -7.50
C MET A 499 3.40 20.14 -7.90
N VAL A 500 3.67 19.27 -6.93
CA VAL A 500 4.16 17.90 -7.18
C VAL A 500 3.16 17.10 -8.01
N LEU A 501 1.88 17.12 -7.65
CA LEU A 501 0.83 16.41 -8.36
C LEU A 501 0.65 16.91 -9.80
N HIS A 502 0.84 18.20 -10.07
CA HIS A 502 0.76 18.78 -11.42
C HIS A 502 1.85 18.20 -12.34
N LYS A 503 3.07 18.00 -11.80
CA LYS A 503 4.21 17.43 -12.52
C LYS A 503 4.06 15.95 -12.90
N ILE A 504 3.28 15.18 -12.14
CA ILE A 504 3.09 13.73 -12.38
C ILE A 504 2.08 13.51 -13.50
N PRO A 505 2.44 13.01 -14.70
CA PRO A 505 1.47 12.77 -15.77
C PRO A 505 0.48 11.65 -15.39
N GLU A 506 -0.71 11.63 -16.02
CA GLU A 506 -1.72 10.60 -15.72
C GLU A 506 -1.26 9.17 -16.02
N TYR A 507 -0.35 9.00 -17.00
CA TYR A 507 0.25 7.71 -17.34
C TYR A 507 1.41 7.31 -16.40
N GLY A 508 1.77 8.14 -15.43
CA GLY A 508 2.84 7.90 -14.46
C GLY A 508 4.24 8.31 -14.92
N MET A 509 5.17 8.36 -13.98
CA MET A 509 6.59 8.70 -14.20
C MET A 509 7.46 8.07 -13.12
N PHE A 510 8.79 8.02 -13.28
CA PHE A 510 9.66 7.56 -12.20
C PHE A 510 9.91 8.65 -11.16
N LEU A 511 10.12 8.23 -9.90
CA LEU A 511 10.44 9.13 -8.79
C LEU A 511 11.70 9.96 -9.05
N ASP A 512 12.73 9.37 -9.68
CA ASP A 512 13.95 10.09 -10.04
C ASP A 512 13.72 11.15 -11.11
N ASP A 513 12.79 10.92 -12.05
CA ASP A 513 12.43 11.92 -13.04
C ASP A 513 11.60 13.05 -12.40
N LEU A 514 10.78 12.73 -11.41
CA LEU A 514 10.07 13.74 -10.63
C LEU A 514 11.05 14.62 -9.87
N PHE A 515 12.11 14.05 -9.28
CA PHE A 515 13.14 14.86 -8.61
C PHE A 515 13.83 15.84 -9.55
N LYS A 516 14.04 15.47 -10.83
CA LYS A 516 14.66 16.36 -11.85
C LYS A 516 13.76 17.53 -12.25
N GLU A 517 12.45 17.46 -12.01
CA GLU A 517 11.50 18.56 -12.27
C GLU A 517 11.58 19.68 -11.23
N PHE A 518 12.35 19.48 -10.15
CA PHE A 518 12.54 20.42 -9.06
C PHE A 518 14.04 20.72 -8.85
N ASP A 519 14.33 21.78 -8.11
CA ASP A 519 15.71 22.08 -7.67
C ASP A 519 16.24 20.93 -6.80
N GLU A 520 17.52 20.55 -6.96
CA GLU A 520 18.14 19.42 -6.24
C GLU A 520 18.03 19.58 -4.71
N THR A 521 18.01 20.82 -4.22
CA THR A 521 17.84 21.11 -2.80
C THR A 521 16.46 20.73 -2.25
N LEU A 522 15.46 20.53 -3.13
CA LEU A 522 14.07 20.18 -2.81
C LEU A 522 13.78 18.68 -2.80
N LYS A 523 14.78 17.84 -3.07
CA LYS A 523 14.59 16.39 -3.19
C LYS A 523 13.90 15.79 -1.96
N GLU A 524 14.28 16.26 -0.77
CA GLU A 524 13.70 15.82 0.51
C GLU A 524 12.22 16.21 0.58
N GLU A 525 11.88 17.46 0.27
CA GLU A 525 10.53 18.01 0.29
C GLU A 525 9.62 17.31 -0.72
N VAL A 526 10.12 17.02 -1.93
CA VAL A 526 9.39 16.23 -2.93
C VAL A 526 9.09 14.83 -2.39
N GLN A 527 10.04 14.19 -1.71
CA GLN A 527 9.82 12.89 -1.08
C GLN A 527 8.71 12.95 -0.01
N TYR A 528 8.68 13.98 0.85
CA TYR A 528 7.60 14.16 1.83
C TYR A 528 6.24 14.35 1.16
N ALA A 529 6.17 15.17 0.11
CA ALA A 529 4.94 15.39 -0.63
C ALA A 529 4.44 14.08 -1.26
N VAL A 530 5.33 13.30 -1.86
CA VAL A 530 5.02 11.97 -2.41
C VAL A 530 4.50 11.04 -1.31
N ASN A 531 5.16 10.98 -0.15
CA ASN A 531 4.71 10.16 0.99
C ASN A 531 3.30 10.56 1.47
N LYS A 532 2.99 11.86 1.55
CA LYS A 532 1.66 12.35 1.95
C LYS A 532 0.59 12.02 0.91
N LEU A 533 0.87 12.28 -0.37
CA LEU A 533 -0.04 11.96 -1.47
C LEU A 533 -0.34 10.45 -1.51
N GLU A 534 0.69 9.64 -1.29
CA GLU A 534 0.58 8.19 -1.22
C GLU A 534 -0.22 7.70 0.00
N ALA A 535 0.04 8.21 1.20
CA ALA A 535 -0.71 7.86 2.40
C ALA A 535 -2.21 8.23 2.30
N ARG A 536 -2.51 9.29 1.55
CA ARG A 536 -3.87 9.71 1.20
C ARG A 536 -4.46 8.94 0.02
N TYR A 537 -3.75 7.93 -0.49
CA TYR A 537 -4.14 7.03 -1.57
C TYR A 537 -4.45 7.76 -2.89
N ILE A 538 -3.71 8.83 -3.17
CA ILE A 538 -3.80 9.63 -4.41
C ILE A 538 -2.84 9.07 -5.47
N LEU A 539 -1.68 8.60 -5.06
CA LEU A 539 -0.72 7.93 -5.93
C LEU A 539 -0.21 6.66 -5.25
N ASP A 540 0.49 5.83 -6.03
CA ASP A 540 1.22 4.67 -5.56
C ASP A 540 2.62 4.68 -6.17
N VAL A 541 3.64 4.56 -5.31
CA VAL A 541 5.04 4.34 -5.66
C VAL A 541 5.30 2.83 -5.73
N LEU A 542 5.47 2.33 -6.93
CA LEU A 542 5.69 0.91 -7.22
C LEU A 542 7.09 0.46 -6.78
N PRO A 543 7.34 -0.86 -6.65
CA PRO A 543 8.65 -1.38 -6.22
C PRO A 543 9.83 -0.98 -7.11
N ASN A 544 9.57 -0.62 -8.37
CA ASN A 544 10.55 -0.11 -9.33
C ASN A 544 10.70 1.43 -9.30
N ASN A 545 10.19 2.10 -8.26
CA ASN A 545 10.11 3.55 -8.10
C ASN A 545 9.24 4.28 -9.15
N GLY A 546 8.41 3.54 -9.91
CA GLY A 546 7.39 4.12 -10.77
C GLY A 546 6.26 4.73 -9.95
N ILE A 547 5.84 5.95 -10.27
CA ILE A 547 4.71 6.64 -9.65
C ILE A 547 3.49 6.49 -10.57
N VAL A 548 2.40 5.98 -10.03
CA VAL A 548 1.11 5.87 -10.74
C VAL A 548 0.00 6.54 -9.95
N LEU A 549 -0.94 7.20 -10.64
CA LEU A 549 -2.12 7.76 -9.99
C LEU A 549 -3.16 6.66 -9.75
N THR A 550 -3.71 6.63 -8.53
CA THR A 550 -4.85 5.78 -8.22
C THR A 550 -6.11 6.33 -8.90
N GLU A 551 -7.19 5.54 -8.98
CA GLU A 551 -8.48 6.04 -9.49
C GLU A 551 -9.01 7.28 -8.74
N PRO A 552 -9.03 7.34 -7.39
CA PRO A 552 -9.35 8.58 -6.68
C PRO A 552 -8.34 9.69 -6.97
N GLY A 553 -7.05 9.37 -7.14
CA GLY A 553 -6.03 10.34 -7.48
C GLY A 553 -6.20 11.01 -8.84
N LYS A 554 -6.62 10.25 -9.86
CA LYS A 554 -6.97 10.79 -11.19
C LYS A 554 -8.15 11.76 -11.11
N LEU A 555 -9.14 11.50 -10.26
CA LEU A 555 -10.25 12.43 -10.02
C LEU A 555 -9.78 13.70 -9.30
N ILE A 556 -8.95 13.55 -8.26
CA ILE A 556 -8.39 14.69 -7.52
C ILE A 556 -7.52 15.56 -8.43
N LYS A 557 -6.64 14.96 -9.25
CA LYS A 557 -5.80 15.69 -10.20
C LYS A 557 -6.63 16.49 -11.20
N ARG A 558 -7.70 15.89 -11.76
CA ARG A 558 -8.62 16.59 -12.68
C ARG A 558 -9.35 17.75 -11.99
N ALA A 559 -9.87 17.54 -10.78
CA ALA A 559 -10.51 18.59 -10.02
C ALA A 559 -9.58 19.78 -9.73
N LEU A 560 -8.27 19.51 -9.61
CA LEU A 560 -7.23 20.47 -9.30
C LEU A 560 -6.56 21.13 -10.51
N SER A 561 -6.89 20.74 -11.75
CA SER A 561 -6.15 21.18 -12.94
C SER A 561 -6.23 22.69 -13.21
N GLY A 562 -7.32 23.33 -12.78
CA GLY A 562 -7.55 24.77 -12.90
C GLY A 562 -7.28 25.57 -11.62
N VAL A 563 -6.79 24.92 -10.57
CA VAL A 563 -6.59 25.55 -9.26
C VAL A 563 -5.27 26.33 -9.25
N PRO A 564 -5.28 27.63 -8.90
CA PRO A 564 -4.04 28.40 -8.81
C PRO A 564 -3.12 27.87 -7.70
N GLU A 565 -1.82 27.78 -7.98
CA GLU A 565 -0.78 27.42 -6.99
C GLU A 565 -0.64 28.46 -5.87
N GLY A 566 -1.34 29.59 -5.92
CA GLY A 566 -1.38 30.56 -4.83
C GLY A 566 -2.20 30.14 -3.60
N ILE A 567 -3.05 29.10 -3.73
CA ILE A 567 -3.91 28.63 -2.63
C ILE A 567 -3.13 27.68 -1.72
N ALA A 568 -3.08 27.98 -0.42
CA ALA A 568 -2.30 27.22 0.56
C ALA A 568 -2.79 25.78 0.76
N ASN A 569 -4.10 25.59 0.95
CA ASN A 569 -4.74 24.29 1.19
C ASN A 569 -5.94 24.13 0.25
N PRO A 570 -5.71 23.92 -1.07
CA PRO A 570 -6.77 23.86 -2.06
C PRO A 570 -7.84 22.83 -1.72
N ILE A 571 -7.48 21.67 -1.18
CA ILE A 571 -8.41 20.67 -0.66
C ILE A 571 -8.05 20.39 0.79
N ASN A 572 -9.03 20.43 1.70
CA ASN A 572 -8.84 20.09 3.10
C ASN A 572 -10.10 19.39 3.66
N PRO A 573 -10.05 18.75 4.83
CA PRO A 573 -11.21 18.04 5.39
C PRO A 573 -12.43 18.92 5.62
N VAL A 574 -12.22 20.17 6.01
CA VAL A 574 -13.29 21.15 6.26
C VAL A 574 -14.05 21.45 4.97
N MET A 575 -13.32 21.75 3.89
CA MET A 575 -13.84 21.93 2.54
C MET A 575 -14.68 20.72 2.08
N VAL A 576 -14.20 19.50 2.35
CA VAL A 576 -14.91 18.27 1.95
C VAL A 576 -16.23 18.13 2.70
N ARG A 577 -16.28 18.43 4.01
CA ARG A 577 -17.53 18.45 4.78
C ARG A 577 -18.53 19.47 4.22
N ILE A 578 -18.04 20.65 3.83
CA ILE A 578 -18.89 21.67 3.17
C ILE A 578 -19.44 21.13 1.86
N LEU A 579 -18.62 20.54 1.00
CA LEU A 579 -19.07 19.95 -0.26
C LEU A 579 -20.09 18.83 -0.05
N GLN A 580 -19.90 17.98 0.98
CA GLN A 580 -20.84 16.92 1.36
C GLN A 580 -22.19 17.52 1.81
N ALA A 581 -22.17 18.49 2.72
CA ALA A 581 -23.37 19.17 3.20
C ALA A 581 -24.13 19.86 2.06
N LEU A 582 -23.41 20.55 1.16
CA LEU A 582 -24.00 21.21 -0.01
C LEU A 582 -24.60 20.20 -1.00
N LYS A 583 -23.98 19.01 -1.16
CA LYS A 583 -24.52 17.94 -2.01
C LYS A 583 -25.81 17.37 -1.42
N GLU A 584 -25.88 17.23 -0.10
CA GLU A 584 -27.03 16.68 0.60
C GLU A 584 -28.25 17.60 0.55
N VAL A 585 -28.07 18.92 0.71
CA VAL A 585 -29.19 19.89 0.65
C VAL A 585 -29.52 20.37 -0.77
N GLY A 586 -28.70 19.98 -1.76
CA GLY A 586 -28.80 20.43 -3.14
C GLY A 586 -29.56 19.45 -4.04
N ASN A 587 -29.98 19.92 -5.21
CA ASN A 587 -30.60 19.07 -6.24
C ASN A 587 -29.61 18.82 -7.39
N LEU A 588 -29.40 17.54 -7.73
CA LEU A 588 -28.54 17.14 -8.84
C LEU A 588 -29.16 17.51 -10.19
N TYR A 589 -28.43 18.28 -10.99
CA TYR A 589 -28.78 18.65 -12.36
C TYR A 589 -27.92 17.84 -13.34
N VAL A 590 -28.43 16.67 -13.74
CA VAL A 590 -27.69 15.65 -14.50
C VAL A 590 -27.11 16.18 -15.82
N LYS A 591 -27.83 17.07 -16.52
CA LYS A 591 -27.38 17.62 -17.82
C LYS A 591 -26.14 18.52 -17.73
N GLU A 592 -25.87 19.12 -16.57
CA GLU A 592 -24.78 20.09 -16.38
C GLU A 592 -23.69 19.55 -15.45
N SER A 593 -23.81 18.31 -14.95
CA SER A 593 -22.94 17.75 -13.91
C SER A 593 -22.75 18.71 -12.72
N ARG A 594 -23.86 19.29 -12.23
CA ARG A 594 -23.87 20.30 -11.16
C ARG A 594 -24.92 19.97 -10.11
N VAL A 595 -24.65 20.37 -8.87
CA VAL A 595 -25.67 20.35 -7.80
C VAL A 595 -26.07 21.79 -7.50
N ARG A 596 -27.36 22.12 -7.63
CA ARG A 596 -27.87 23.49 -7.37
C ARG A 596 -28.38 23.60 -5.93
N ILE A 597 -27.98 24.67 -5.24
CA ILE A 597 -28.34 24.96 -3.85
C ILE A 597 -29.27 26.17 -3.81
N LEU A 598 -30.45 26.00 -3.21
CA LEU A 598 -31.39 27.11 -3.02
C LEU A 598 -30.92 28.02 -1.87
N PRO A 599 -31.16 29.36 -1.93
CA PRO A 599 -30.76 30.29 -0.87
C PRO A 599 -31.19 29.89 0.55
N LYS A 600 -32.40 29.32 0.68
CA LYS A 600 -32.95 28.86 1.96
C LYS A 600 -32.23 27.64 2.56
N ASN A 601 -31.46 26.89 1.77
CA ASN A 601 -30.81 25.65 2.19
C ASN A 601 -29.38 25.88 2.72
N TRP A 602 -28.85 27.11 2.66
CA TRP A 602 -27.49 27.42 3.13
C TRP A 602 -27.35 27.34 4.64
N GLU A 603 -28.35 27.79 5.40
CA GLU A 603 -28.39 27.64 6.86
C GLU A 603 -28.34 26.16 7.27
N GLU A 604 -29.08 25.30 6.56
CA GLU A 604 -29.04 23.86 6.82
C GLU A 604 -27.69 23.24 6.44
N ALA A 605 -27.05 23.70 5.35
CA ALA A 605 -25.71 23.24 4.98
C ALA A 605 -24.65 23.59 6.02
N ILE A 606 -24.73 24.79 6.63
CA ILE A 606 -23.84 25.20 7.73
C ILE A 606 -24.00 24.21 8.90
N LYS A 607 -25.25 23.94 9.29
CA LYS A 607 -25.56 23.00 10.37
C LYS A 607 -25.04 21.59 10.09
N LEU A 608 -25.29 21.04 8.89
CA LEU A 608 -24.83 19.71 8.49
C LEU A 608 -23.30 19.60 8.40
N SER A 609 -22.62 20.69 8.05
CA SER A 609 -21.15 20.71 7.98
C SER A 609 -20.48 20.60 9.35
N GLY A 610 -21.21 20.91 10.43
CA GLY A 610 -20.68 20.93 11.81
C GLY A 610 -19.71 22.08 12.09
N LEU A 611 -19.75 23.14 11.28
CA LEU A 611 -18.85 24.29 11.35
C LEU A 611 -19.55 25.53 11.89
N ASP A 612 -18.78 26.40 12.54
CA ASP A 612 -19.23 27.75 12.84
C ASP A 612 -19.36 28.57 11.54
N LYS A 613 -20.20 29.60 11.58
CA LYS A 613 -20.54 30.40 10.39
C LYS A 613 -19.32 31.09 9.78
N GLU A 614 -18.40 31.57 10.61
CA GLU A 614 -17.22 32.29 10.14
C GLU A 614 -16.26 31.35 9.38
N THR A 615 -15.97 30.18 9.96
CA THR A 615 -15.16 29.15 9.31
C THR A 615 -15.80 28.67 8.01
N PHE A 616 -17.12 28.44 8.00
CA PHE A 616 -17.85 28.02 6.82
C PHE A 616 -17.77 29.05 5.69
N GLU A 617 -17.98 30.34 5.99
CA GLU A 617 -17.92 31.42 5.00
C GLU A 617 -16.50 31.62 4.44
N LYS A 618 -15.46 31.52 5.28
CA LYS A 618 -14.05 31.59 4.85
C LYS A 618 -13.70 30.45 3.90
N GLU A 619 -14.00 29.21 4.27
CA GLU A 619 -13.68 28.05 3.43
C GLU A 619 -14.49 28.04 2.12
N ILE A 620 -15.73 28.54 2.11
CA ILE A 620 -16.49 28.75 0.87
C ILE A 620 -15.80 29.73 -0.08
N ALA A 621 -15.18 30.79 0.44
CA ALA A 621 -14.45 31.73 -0.39
C ALA A 621 -13.28 31.02 -1.09
N VAL A 622 -12.54 30.18 -0.35
CA VAL A 622 -11.48 29.33 -0.91
C VAL A 622 -12.03 28.35 -1.94
N ALA A 623 -13.17 27.70 -1.65
CA ALA A 623 -13.83 26.75 -2.55
C ALA A 623 -14.20 27.39 -3.90
N ARG A 624 -14.65 28.66 -3.86
CA ARG A 624 -14.99 29.44 -5.04
C ARG A 624 -13.75 29.84 -5.84
N LEU A 625 -12.68 30.23 -5.15
CA LEU A 625 -11.39 30.57 -5.78
C LEU A 625 -10.76 29.34 -6.45
N ALA A 626 -10.87 28.17 -5.83
CA ALA A 626 -10.46 26.88 -6.41
C ALA A 626 -11.42 26.37 -7.50
N GLY A 627 -12.57 27.03 -7.72
CA GLY A 627 -13.50 26.68 -8.78
C GLY A 627 -14.39 25.46 -8.50
N PHE A 628 -14.39 24.91 -7.27
CA PHE A 628 -15.20 23.74 -6.90
C PHE A 628 -16.68 24.07 -6.76
N ILE A 629 -16.98 25.30 -6.35
CA ILE A 629 -18.35 25.80 -6.21
C ILE A 629 -18.50 27.17 -6.87
N GLY A 630 -19.70 27.44 -7.37
CA GLY A 630 -20.12 28.76 -7.83
C GLY A 630 -20.85 29.54 -6.74
N ARG A 631 -21.71 30.48 -7.15
CA ARG A 631 -22.56 31.22 -6.21
C ARG A 631 -23.65 30.34 -5.58
N THR A 632 -24.23 29.44 -6.36
CA THR A 632 -25.40 28.63 -5.97
C THR A 632 -25.31 27.19 -6.45
N SER A 633 -24.11 26.70 -6.76
CA SER A 633 -23.94 25.32 -7.25
C SER A 633 -22.57 24.74 -6.95
N ILE A 634 -22.51 23.41 -6.78
CA ILE A 634 -21.27 22.65 -6.87
C ILE A 634 -20.97 22.37 -8.34
N HIS A 635 -19.74 22.62 -8.78
CA HIS A 635 -19.25 22.36 -10.13
C HIS A 635 -18.76 20.91 -10.28
N GLU A 636 -18.41 20.51 -11.50
CA GLU A 636 -17.88 19.19 -11.81
C GLU A 636 -16.65 18.85 -10.96
N SER A 637 -15.69 19.76 -10.82
CA SER A 637 -14.49 19.58 -9.97
C SER A 637 -14.85 19.28 -8.51
N GLY A 638 -15.86 19.97 -7.95
CA GLY A 638 -16.37 19.67 -6.61
C GLY A 638 -17.03 18.28 -6.51
N LEU A 639 -17.72 17.83 -7.56
CA LEU A 639 -18.30 16.48 -7.62
C LEU A 639 -17.24 15.40 -7.81
N GLU A 640 -16.18 15.67 -8.56
CA GLU A 640 -15.03 14.76 -8.72
C GLU A 640 -14.33 14.53 -7.37
N ILE A 641 -14.16 15.57 -6.54
CA ILE A 641 -13.64 15.44 -5.17
C ILE A 641 -14.54 14.52 -4.34
N LEU A 642 -15.86 14.72 -4.37
CA LEU A 642 -16.79 13.88 -3.61
C LEU A 642 -16.78 12.44 -4.10
N LYS A 643 -16.67 12.22 -5.41
CA LYS A 643 -16.52 10.87 -5.98
C LYS A 643 -15.19 10.23 -5.56
N ALA A 644 -14.11 11.00 -5.49
CA ALA A 644 -12.83 10.52 -5.00
C ALA A 644 -12.93 10.10 -3.53
N VAL A 645 -13.60 10.88 -2.68
CA VAL A 645 -13.86 10.53 -1.27
C VAL A 645 -14.58 9.20 -1.14
N ASP A 646 -15.58 8.94 -1.98
CA ASP A 646 -16.30 7.65 -1.98
C ASP A 646 -15.36 6.49 -2.36
N LEU A 647 -14.43 6.69 -3.30
CA LEU A 647 -13.47 5.66 -3.72
C LEU A 647 -12.32 5.45 -2.72
N LEU A 648 -11.86 6.50 -2.03
CA LEU A 648 -10.83 6.40 -0.99
C LEU A 648 -11.24 5.45 0.16
N ASN A 649 -12.55 5.38 0.41
CA ASN A 649 -13.17 4.69 1.54
C ASN A 649 -13.89 3.38 1.15
N LYS A 650 -13.72 2.92 -0.10
CA LYS A 650 -13.99 1.54 -0.50
C LYS A 650 -12.75 0.68 -0.29
#